data_AF-A0A7J7TC38-F1
#
_entry.id   AF-A0A7J7TC38-F1
#
_cell.length_a   1.000
_cell.length_b   1.000
_cell.length_c   1.000
_cell.angle_alpha   90.00
_cell.angle_beta   90.00
_cell.angle_gamma   90.00
#
_symmetry.space_group_name_H-M   'P 1'
#
loop_
_entity.id
_entity.type
_entity.pdbx_description
1 polymer ?
#
loop_
_entity_poly.entity_id
_entity_poly.type
_entity_poly.pdbx_seq_one_letter_code
_entity_poly.pdbx_strand_id
1 'polypeptide(L)'
;MSAKAISEQTGKELLYKYICTTSAIQNRFKYARVTPDTDWARLLQDHPWLLSQSLVVKPDQLIKRRGKLGLVGVNLTLDGVKSWLKPRLGQEAAVGKARGFLKNFLIEPFVPHSQAEEFYVCIYATREGDYVLFHHEGGMDVGDVDTKAQKLLVGVDEKLNPEDIKKHLLGHAPGNKKDILASFISGLFNFYEDLYFTYLEINPLVVTTDGVYVLDLAAKVDATADYICKVKWGDIEFPPPFGREAYPEEAYIADLDAKSGASLKLTLLNPKGRIWTMVAGGGASVVYSDTICDLGGVNELANYGEYSGAPSEQQTYDYAKTILSLMTREKHPEGKILIIGGSIANFTNVAATFKGIVRAIRDYQGPLKEHEVTIFVRRGGPNYQEGLRVMGEVGKTTGIPIHVFGTETHMTAIVPAQEVPPPTVPMDYSWARELGLIRKPASFMTSICDERGQELIYAGMPITEVFKEEMGIGGVLGLLWFQRRLPKYSCQFIEMCLMVTADHGPAVSGAHNTIICARAGKDLVSSLTSGLLTIGDRFGGALDAAAKMFSKAFDSGIIPMEFVNKMKKEGKLIMGIGHRVKSINNPDMRVQILKDYVKQHFPATPLLDYALEVEKITTSKKPNLILNVDGFIGVAFVDMLRNCGSFTREEADEYIDIGALNGIFVLGRSMGFIGHYLDQKRLKQGLYRHPWDDISYVLPEHMSM
;
A
#
# COMPACT_ATOMS: atom_id res chain seq x y z
N MET A 1 10.63 15.20 -15.96
CA MET A 1 9.78 15.39 -17.16
C MET A 1 10.37 14.53 -18.27
N SER A 2 9.58 13.62 -18.85
CA SER A 2 10.07 12.76 -19.94
C SER A 2 9.03 12.67 -21.03
N ALA A 3 9.32 13.30 -22.18
CA ALA A 3 8.56 13.13 -23.40
C ALA A 3 8.72 11.69 -23.91
N LYS A 4 7.64 10.92 -23.98
CA LYS A 4 7.63 9.55 -24.51
C LYS A 4 6.91 9.50 -25.85
N ALA A 5 7.50 8.77 -26.79
CA ALA A 5 6.88 8.53 -28.08
C ALA A 5 5.69 7.58 -27.95
N ILE A 6 4.66 7.82 -28.77
CA ILE A 6 3.48 6.96 -28.88
C ILE A 6 3.40 6.37 -30.28
N SER A 7 2.70 5.25 -30.42
CA SER A 7 2.47 4.63 -31.74
C SER A 7 1.65 5.55 -32.65
N GLU A 8 1.76 5.36 -33.97
CA GLU A 8 0.95 6.11 -34.92
C GLU A 8 -0.54 5.84 -34.70
N GLN A 9 -0.91 4.58 -34.43
CA GLN A 9 -2.27 4.19 -34.09
C GLN A 9 -2.78 4.99 -32.89
N THR A 10 -2.02 5.03 -31.79
CA THR A 10 -2.40 5.75 -30.57
C THR A 10 -2.59 7.23 -30.85
N GLY A 11 -1.66 7.86 -31.56
CA GLY A 11 -1.77 9.28 -31.89
C GLY A 11 -2.98 9.59 -32.77
N LYS A 12 -3.26 8.76 -33.78
CA LYS A 12 -4.45 8.90 -34.63
C LYS A 12 -5.74 8.66 -33.86
N GLU A 13 -5.77 7.67 -32.98
CA GLU A 13 -6.93 7.40 -32.12
C GLU A 13 -7.29 8.60 -31.25
N LEU A 14 -6.29 9.19 -30.58
CA LEU A 14 -6.48 10.39 -29.76
C LEU A 14 -6.92 11.57 -30.62
N LEU A 15 -6.27 11.80 -31.76
CA LEU A 15 -6.63 12.87 -32.69
C LEU A 15 -8.07 12.73 -33.13
N TYR A 16 -8.49 11.55 -33.60
CA TYR A 16 -9.85 11.33 -34.05
C TYR A 16 -10.88 11.40 -32.93
N LYS A 17 -10.52 11.10 -31.67
CA LYS A 17 -11.44 11.25 -30.53
C LYS A 17 -11.65 12.71 -30.13
N TYR A 18 -10.58 13.51 -30.10
CA TYR A 18 -10.56 14.76 -29.35
C TYR A 18 -10.31 16.02 -30.17
N ILE A 19 -9.86 15.94 -31.42
CA ILE A 19 -9.68 17.14 -32.24
C ILE A 19 -11.03 17.83 -32.50
N CYS A 20 -11.10 19.12 -32.20
CA CYS A 20 -12.26 19.96 -32.50
C CYS A 20 -11.90 20.92 -33.63
N THR A 21 -12.40 20.64 -34.82
CA THR A 21 -12.19 21.48 -36.02
C THR A 21 -13.47 21.53 -36.85
N THR A 22 -13.68 22.63 -37.60
CA THR A 22 -14.77 22.70 -38.58
C THR A 22 -14.45 21.92 -39.86
N SER A 23 -13.18 21.55 -40.05
CA SER A 23 -12.72 20.77 -41.19
C SER A 23 -13.21 19.33 -41.09
N ALA A 24 -13.85 18.81 -42.14
CA ALA A 24 -14.25 17.42 -42.19
C ALA A 24 -13.02 16.51 -42.29
N ILE A 25 -12.67 15.86 -41.17
CA ILE A 25 -11.61 14.83 -41.14
C ILE A 25 -12.20 13.53 -41.65
N GLN A 26 -11.62 13.05 -42.74
CA GLN A 26 -12.04 11.84 -43.43
C GLN A 26 -11.34 10.60 -42.83
N ASN A 27 -11.90 9.41 -43.08
CA ASN A 27 -11.36 8.12 -42.62
C ASN A 27 -11.14 8.00 -41.09
N ARG A 28 -11.89 8.76 -40.28
CA ARG A 28 -11.84 8.64 -38.80
C ARG A 28 -12.05 7.19 -38.38
N PHE A 29 -11.16 6.69 -37.51
CA PHE A 29 -11.15 5.32 -36.98
C PHE A 29 -11.03 4.21 -38.03
N LYS A 30 -10.66 4.53 -39.28
CA LYS A 30 -10.36 3.52 -40.31
C LYS A 30 -8.88 3.15 -40.30
N TYR A 31 -8.46 2.45 -39.25
CA TYR A 31 -7.16 1.80 -39.17
C TYR A 31 -7.34 0.41 -38.56
N ALA A 32 -6.50 -0.54 -38.96
CA ALA A 32 -6.55 -1.91 -38.45
C ALA A 32 -5.14 -2.39 -38.12
N ARG A 33 -4.93 -2.85 -36.88
CA ARG A 33 -3.65 -3.35 -36.37
C ARG A 33 -3.46 -4.81 -36.77
N VAL A 34 -2.27 -5.15 -37.27
CA VAL A 34 -1.87 -6.53 -37.57
C VAL A 34 -0.56 -6.88 -36.89
N THR A 35 -0.59 -8.01 -36.20
CA THR A 35 0.52 -8.66 -35.49
C THR A 35 0.67 -10.11 -35.99
N PRO A 36 1.76 -10.83 -35.66
CA PRO A 36 1.93 -12.24 -36.01
C PRO A 36 0.76 -13.14 -35.56
N ASP A 37 0.09 -12.78 -34.47
CA ASP A 37 -0.98 -13.55 -33.85
C ASP A 37 -2.39 -13.10 -34.28
N THR A 38 -2.50 -12.22 -35.28
CA THR A 38 -3.78 -11.67 -35.70
C THR A 38 -4.67 -12.72 -36.37
N ASP A 39 -5.87 -12.91 -35.81
CA ASP A 39 -6.95 -13.63 -36.47
C ASP A 39 -7.63 -12.73 -37.52
N TRP A 40 -7.43 -13.07 -38.79
CA TRP A 40 -7.99 -12.34 -39.92
C TRP A 40 -9.52 -12.35 -39.96
N ALA A 41 -10.18 -13.40 -39.44
CA ALA A 41 -11.64 -13.47 -39.43
C ALA A 41 -12.20 -12.43 -38.45
N ARG A 42 -11.64 -12.36 -37.25
CA ARG A 42 -11.98 -11.34 -36.26
C ARG A 42 -11.65 -9.93 -36.75
N LEU A 43 -10.48 -9.73 -37.36
CA LEU A 43 -10.08 -8.42 -37.90
C LEU A 43 -11.09 -7.89 -38.93
N LEU A 44 -11.61 -8.77 -39.79
CA LEU A 44 -12.63 -8.42 -40.79
C LEU A 44 -14.01 -8.17 -40.17
N GLN A 45 -14.35 -8.88 -39.09
CA GLN A 45 -15.58 -8.63 -38.34
C GLN A 45 -15.55 -7.24 -37.69
N ASP A 46 -14.42 -6.87 -37.09
CA ASP A 46 -14.23 -5.57 -36.43
C ASP A 46 -14.08 -4.42 -37.45
N HIS A 47 -13.52 -4.69 -38.64
CA HIS A 47 -13.19 -3.69 -39.66
C HIS A 47 -13.72 -4.09 -41.06
N PRO A 48 -15.04 -4.04 -41.30
CA PRO A 48 -15.64 -4.48 -42.57
C PRO A 48 -15.20 -3.63 -43.78
N TRP A 49 -14.73 -2.40 -43.55
CA TRP A 49 -14.22 -1.50 -44.59
C TRP A 49 -12.93 -2.00 -45.25
N LEU A 50 -12.26 -3.00 -44.69
CA LEU A 50 -11.07 -3.63 -45.31
C LEU A 50 -11.37 -4.25 -46.68
N LEU A 51 -12.64 -4.56 -46.98
CA LEU A 51 -13.07 -5.14 -48.25
C LEU A 51 -13.64 -4.09 -49.23
N SER A 52 -13.93 -2.87 -48.77
CA SER A 52 -14.71 -1.90 -49.56
C SER A 52 -13.86 -1.02 -50.49
N GLN A 53 -12.54 -0.98 -50.29
CA GLN A 53 -11.64 -0.05 -51.00
C GLN A 53 -10.19 -0.55 -50.96
N SER A 54 -9.34 0.02 -51.81
CA SER A 54 -7.89 -0.22 -51.76
C SER A 54 -7.30 0.27 -50.44
N LEU A 55 -6.18 -0.33 -50.05
CA LEU A 55 -5.55 -0.19 -48.75
C LEU A 55 -4.08 0.23 -48.88
N VAL A 56 -3.55 0.76 -47.78
CA VAL A 56 -2.13 1.00 -47.51
C VAL A 56 -1.76 0.19 -46.28
N VAL A 57 -0.57 -0.40 -46.26
CA VAL A 57 -0.03 -1.14 -45.11
C VAL A 57 1.38 -0.67 -44.80
N LYS A 58 1.68 -0.41 -43.52
CA LYS A 58 2.98 0.07 -43.04
C LYS A 58 3.26 -0.38 -41.61
N PRO A 59 4.53 -0.57 -41.20
CA PRO A 59 4.84 -0.93 -39.83
C PRO A 59 4.62 0.26 -38.89
N ASP A 60 4.07 -0.02 -37.70
CA ASP A 60 3.86 0.95 -36.62
C ASP A 60 4.69 0.55 -35.40
N GLN A 61 6.00 0.82 -35.51
CA GLN A 61 7.02 0.49 -34.51
C GLN A 61 8.03 1.65 -34.35
N LEU A 62 7.55 2.89 -34.45
CA LEU A 62 8.37 4.10 -34.39
C LEU A 62 9.49 4.17 -35.47
N ILE A 63 9.30 3.48 -36.60
CA ILE A 63 10.22 3.51 -37.73
C ILE A 63 9.96 4.78 -38.54
N LYS A 64 10.96 5.66 -38.65
CA LYS A 64 10.90 6.83 -39.53
C LYS A 64 11.30 6.46 -40.96
N ARG A 65 10.87 7.26 -41.95
CA ARG A 65 11.23 7.12 -43.38
C ARG A 65 10.83 5.77 -44.00
N ARG A 66 9.71 5.19 -43.55
CA ARG A 66 9.19 3.87 -43.98
C ARG A 66 9.08 3.73 -45.50
N GLY A 67 8.60 4.77 -46.19
CA GLY A 67 8.45 4.75 -47.65
C GLY A 67 9.78 4.56 -48.39
N LYS A 68 10.84 5.27 -47.97
CA LYS A 68 12.19 5.14 -48.55
C LYS A 68 12.85 3.79 -48.29
N LEU A 69 12.38 3.08 -47.25
CA LEU A 69 12.83 1.74 -46.91
C LEU A 69 12.02 0.64 -47.61
N GLY A 70 11.04 0.99 -48.45
CA GLY A 70 10.16 0.01 -49.10
C GLY A 70 9.23 -0.72 -48.12
N LEU A 71 9.00 -0.13 -46.94
CA LEU A 71 8.16 -0.69 -45.88
C LEU A 71 6.72 -0.14 -45.91
N VAL A 72 6.29 0.42 -47.04
CA VAL A 72 4.90 0.88 -47.24
C VAL A 72 4.34 0.22 -48.50
N GLY A 73 3.34 -0.64 -48.34
CA GLY A 73 2.56 -1.18 -49.45
C GLY A 73 1.41 -0.25 -49.77
N VAL A 74 1.33 0.27 -50.99
CA VAL A 74 0.37 1.32 -51.39
C VAL A 74 -0.61 0.77 -52.43
N ASN A 75 -1.89 1.15 -52.31
CA ASN A 75 -2.97 0.81 -53.25
C ASN A 75 -3.10 -0.70 -53.50
N LEU A 76 -3.24 -1.46 -52.42
CA LEU A 76 -3.39 -2.92 -52.44
C LEU A 76 -4.80 -3.33 -52.05
N THR A 77 -5.34 -4.41 -52.62
CA THR A 77 -6.52 -5.09 -52.07
C THR A 77 -6.17 -5.78 -50.75
N LEU A 78 -7.16 -6.21 -49.95
CA LEU A 78 -6.88 -6.96 -48.71
C LEU A 78 -6.02 -8.21 -48.94
N ASP A 79 -6.27 -8.96 -50.02
CA ASP A 79 -5.44 -10.13 -50.35
C ASP A 79 -4.04 -9.73 -50.83
N GLY A 80 -3.92 -8.56 -51.48
CA GLY A 80 -2.64 -7.93 -51.77
C GLY A 80 -1.87 -7.57 -50.49
N VAL A 81 -2.54 -7.00 -49.49
CA VAL A 81 -1.95 -6.69 -48.17
C VAL A 81 -1.48 -7.96 -47.45
N LYS A 82 -2.30 -9.02 -47.41
CA LYS A 82 -1.90 -10.33 -46.85
C LYS A 82 -0.65 -10.88 -47.53
N SER A 83 -0.63 -10.83 -48.86
CA SER A 83 0.51 -11.29 -49.66
C SER A 83 1.77 -10.44 -49.41
N TRP A 84 1.61 -9.13 -49.23
CA TRP A 84 2.69 -8.20 -48.92
C TRP A 84 3.27 -8.41 -47.51
N LEU A 85 2.42 -8.73 -46.54
CA LEU A 85 2.82 -9.02 -45.16
C LEU A 85 3.51 -10.38 -45.00
N LYS A 86 3.15 -11.39 -45.80
CA LYS A 86 3.70 -12.76 -45.70
C LYS A 86 5.24 -12.84 -45.63
N PRO A 87 6.03 -12.11 -46.44
CA PRO A 87 7.49 -12.11 -46.34
C PRO A 87 8.06 -11.05 -45.37
N ARG A 88 7.23 -10.32 -44.61
CA ARG A 88 7.67 -9.17 -43.78
C ARG A 88 7.27 -9.30 -42.32
N LEU A 89 6.04 -9.72 -42.05
CA LEU A 89 5.54 -9.91 -40.69
C LEU A 89 6.33 -11.02 -39.98
N GLY A 90 6.89 -10.70 -38.81
CA GLY A 90 7.76 -11.58 -38.04
C GLY A 90 9.21 -11.67 -38.54
N GLN A 91 9.58 -10.96 -39.62
CA GLN A 91 10.95 -10.95 -40.14
C GLN A 91 11.79 -9.84 -39.51
N GLU A 92 13.11 -10.06 -39.46
CA GLU A 92 14.06 -9.05 -38.99
C GLU A 92 14.29 -7.96 -40.05
N ALA A 93 14.38 -6.71 -39.61
CA ALA A 93 14.71 -5.57 -40.44
C ALA A 93 15.80 -4.71 -39.79
N ALA A 94 16.67 -4.15 -40.63
CA ALA A 94 17.71 -3.21 -40.22
C ALA A 94 17.32 -1.79 -40.63
N VAL A 95 17.28 -0.87 -39.67
CA VAL A 95 17.00 0.55 -39.87
C VAL A 95 18.14 1.36 -39.25
N GLY A 96 19.07 1.83 -40.09
CA GLY A 96 20.31 2.44 -39.61
C GLY A 96 21.14 1.44 -38.80
N LYS A 97 21.45 1.76 -37.54
CA LYS A 97 22.18 0.86 -36.63
C LYS A 97 21.26 -0.10 -35.86
N ALA A 98 19.94 0.11 -35.87
CA ALA A 98 18.98 -0.70 -35.16
C ALA A 98 18.57 -1.94 -35.97
N ARG A 99 18.49 -3.09 -35.30
CA ARG A 99 17.96 -4.34 -35.86
C ARG A 99 16.84 -4.85 -34.97
N GLY A 100 15.72 -5.22 -35.55
CA GLY A 100 14.58 -5.74 -34.81
C GLY A 100 13.55 -6.40 -35.72
N PHE A 101 12.61 -7.12 -35.13
CA PHE A 101 11.55 -7.80 -35.87
C PHE A 101 10.38 -6.86 -36.19
N LEU A 102 9.82 -7.01 -37.39
CA LEU A 102 8.59 -6.35 -37.81
C LEU A 102 7.38 -7.11 -37.26
N LYS A 103 6.93 -6.73 -36.07
CA LYS A 103 5.84 -7.40 -35.33
C LYS A 103 4.52 -6.63 -35.33
N ASN A 104 4.51 -5.37 -35.75
CA ASN A 104 3.31 -4.54 -35.68
C ASN A 104 3.13 -3.69 -36.94
N PHE A 105 1.99 -3.87 -37.62
CA PHE A 105 1.61 -3.16 -38.83
C PHE A 105 0.25 -2.49 -38.67
N LEU A 106 0.08 -1.40 -39.41
CA LEU A 106 -1.14 -0.63 -39.50
C LEU A 106 -1.64 -0.68 -40.95
N ILE A 107 -2.89 -1.10 -41.13
CA ILE A 107 -3.60 -1.08 -42.40
C ILE A 107 -4.57 0.10 -42.38
N GLU A 108 -4.58 0.90 -43.45
CA GLU A 108 -5.43 2.08 -43.60
C GLU A 108 -6.00 2.15 -45.03
N PRO A 109 -7.10 2.88 -45.27
CA PRO A 109 -7.58 3.14 -46.61
C PRO A 109 -6.54 3.87 -47.47
N PHE A 110 -6.39 3.43 -48.73
CA PHE A 110 -5.69 4.21 -49.73
C PHE A 110 -6.49 5.47 -50.07
N VAL A 111 -5.82 6.62 -50.05
CA VAL A 111 -6.40 7.90 -50.43
C VAL A 111 -5.81 8.28 -51.79
N PRO A 112 -6.58 8.30 -52.89
CA PRO A 112 -6.09 8.82 -54.17
C PRO A 112 -5.87 10.33 -54.07
N HIS A 113 -4.67 10.80 -54.36
CA HIS A 113 -4.32 12.23 -54.34
C HIS A 113 -3.10 12.50 -55.23
N SER A 114 -2.88 13.77 -55.55
CA SER A 114 -1.65 14.23 -56.23
C SER A 114 -0.65 14.84 -55.25
N GLN A 115 0.61 14.99 -55.67
CA GLN A 115 1.66 15.60 -54.84
C GLN A 115 1.31 17.02 -54.37
N ALA A 116 0.58 17.80 -55.18
CA ALA A 116 0.14 19.15 -54.84
C ALA A 116 -0.93 19.20 -53.73
N GLU A 117 -1.41 18.04 -53.28
CA GLU A 117 -2.39 17.90 -52.21
C GLU A 117 -1.75 17.39 -50.91
N GLU A 118 -0.45 17.07 -50.92
CA GLU A 118 0.32 16.70 -49.74
C GLU A 118 0.92 17.95 -49.08
N PHE A 119 0.64 18.10 -47.79
CA PHE A 119 1.13 19.18 -46.93
C PHE A 119 1.94 18.60 -45.76
N TYR A 120 2.73 19.45 -45.12
CA TYR A 120 3.47 19.13 -43.89
C TYR A 120 2.96 20.01 -42.75
N VAL A 121 2.69 19.42 -41.59
CA VAL A 121 2.41 20.14 -40.34
C VAL A 121 3.20 19.50 -39.20
N CYS A 122 3.86 20.32 -38.37
CA CYS A 122 4.49 19.86 -37.15
C CYS A 122 4.32 20.89 -36.02
N ILE A 123 4.12 20.42 -34.80
CA ILE A 123 4.07 21.23 -33.58
C ILE A 123 5.09 20.64 -32.60
N TYR A 124 5.94 21.46 -32.01
CA TYR A 124 6.89 20.99 -31.00
C TYR A 124 7.18 22.02 -29.91
N ALA A 125 7.35 21.51 -28.70
CA ALA A 125 7.62 22.30 -27.51
C ALA A 125 9.07 22.75 -27.42
N THR A 126 9.25 23.98 -26.97
CA THR A 126 10.53 24.58 -26.57
C THR A 126 10.36 25.28 -25.22
N ARG A 127 11.40 25.94 -24.72
CA ARG A 127 11.32 26.62 -23.41
C ARG A 127 10.43 27.86 -23.48
N GLU A 128 10.43 28.52 -24.62
CA GLU A 128 9.79 29.79 -24.92
C GLU A 128 8.33 29.65 -25.38
N GLY A 129 7.89 28.44 -25.72
CA GLY A 129 6.55 28.14 -26.23
C GLY A 129 6.57 26.98 -27.23
N ASP A 130 5.56 26.94 -28.10
CA ASP A 130 5.36 25.87 -29.07
C ASP A 130 5.48 26.39 -30.50
N TYR A 131 6.38 25.78 -31.28
CA TYR A 131 6.54 26.11 -32.69
C TYR A 131 5.57 25.31 -33.55
N VAL A 132 4.80 26.01 -34.39
CA VAL A 132 3.97 25.45 -35.45
C VAL A 132 4.68 25.62 -36.79
N LEU A 133 4.96 24.50 -37.45
CA LEU A 133 5.62 24.42 -38.75
C LEU A 133 4.61 24.03 -39.82
N PHE A 134 4.71 24.68 -40.99
CA PHE A 134 3.91 24.34 -42.17
C PHE A 134 4.76 24.37 -43.44
N HIS A 135 4.59 23.37 -44.32
CA HIS A 135 5.12 23.40 -45.67
C HIS A 135 4.09 22.93 -46.69
N HIS A 136 4.03 23.61 -47.83
CA HIS A 136 3.04 23.35 -48.89
C HIS A 136 3.42 22.18 -49.82
N GLU A 137 4.68 21.73 -49.77
CA GLU A 137 5.18 20.55 -50.46
C GLU A 137 5.49 19.45 -49.43
N GLY A 138 4.45 18.72 -49.01
CA GLY A 138 4.58 17.59 -48.10
C GLY A 138 5.16 16.34 -48.75
N GLY A 139 5.09 15.22 -48.02
CA GLY A 139 5.43 13.90 -48.56
C GLY A 139 6.82 13.39 -48.19
N MET A 140 7.22 12.33 -48.88
CA MET A 140 8.48 11.62 -48.62
C MET A 140 9.74 12.45 -48.92
N ASP A 141 9.62 13.46 -49.79
CA ASP A 141 10.74 14.24 -50.34
C ASP A 141 10.79 15.71 -49.88
N VAL A 142 10.13 16.04 -48.76
CA VAL A 142 10.16 17.38 -48.14
C VAL A 142 11.60 17.89 -47.87
N GLY A 143 12.55 16.99 -47.61
CA GLY A 143 13.95 17.33 -47.36
C GLY A 143 14.18 17.90 -45.96
N ASP A 144 14.99 18.95 -45.85
CA ASP A 144 15.21 19.65 -44.58
C ASP A 144 14.06 20.63 -44.29
N VAL A 145 13.08 20.16 -43.53
CA VAL A 145 11.86 20.91 -43.25
C VAL A 145 12.10 22.10 -42.31
N ASP A 146 13.16 22.06 -41.50
CA ASP A 146 13.48 23.14 -40.56
C ASP A 146 13.90 24.44 -41.23
N THR A 147 14.50 24.34 -42.42
CA THR A 147 14.90 25.50 -43.22
C THR A 147 13.83 25.93 -44.23
N LYS A 148 12.99 24.98 -44.69
CA LYS A 148 11.99 25.22 -45.74
C LYS A 148 10.59 25.59 -45.22
N ALA A 149 10.20 25.07 -44.06
CA ALA A 149 8.86 25.29 -43.51
C ALA A 149 8.70 26.72 -42.98
N GLN A 150 7.50 27.26 -43.12
CA GLN A 150 7.10 28.45 -42.39
C GLN A 150 6.99 28.10 -40.90
N LYS A 151 7.47 28.99 -40.03
CA LYS A 151 7.51 28.81 -38.57
C LYS A 151 6.71 29.91 -37.88
N LEU A 152 5.88 29.53 -36.94
CA LEU A 152 5.14 30.43 -36.06
C LEU A 152 5.31 29.94 -34.61
N LEU A 153 5.80 30.81 -33.72
CA LEU A 153 5.89 30.52 -32.29
C LEU A 153 4.59 30.99 -31.62
N VAL A 154 3.98 30.10 -30.85
CA VAL A 154 2.93 30.45 -29.89
C VAL A 154 3.59 30.52 -28.52
N GLY A 155 3.61 31.70 -27.90
CA GLY A 155 4.25 31.89 -26.60
C GLY A 155 3.52 31.12 -25.50
N VAL A 156 4.21 30.91 -24.37
CA VAL A 156 3.59 30.31 -23.17
C VAL A 156 2.38 31.14 -22.74
N ASP A 157 1.25 30.47 -22.48
CA ASP A 157 -0.06 31.06 -22.17
C ASP A 157 -0.70 31.92 -23.28
N GLU A 158 -0.12 31.93 -24.49
CA GLU A 158 -0.72 32.57 -25.65
C GLU A 158 -1.65 31.61 -26.40
N LYS A 159 -2.54 32.15 -27.23
CA LYS A 159 -3.44 31.35 -28.08
C LYS A 159 -3.04 31.49 -29.54
N LEU A 160 -3.11 30.38 -30.27
CA LEU A 160 -2.92 30.40 -31.72
C LEU A 160 -4.12 31.05 -32.42
N ASN A 161 -3.93 32.27 -32.93
CA ASN A 161 -4.94 32.99 -33.69
C ASN A 161 -5.02 32.47 -35.15
N PRO A 162 -6.21 32.06 -35.65
CA PRO A 162 -6.37 31.60 -37.03
C PRO A 162 -5.91 32.59 -38.11
N GLU A 163 -5.98 33.90 -37.84
CA GLU A 163 -5.50 34.92 -38.80
C GLU A 163 -3.97 34.90 -38.94
N ASP A 164 -3.24 34.61 -37.86
CA ASP A 164 -1.78 34.47 -37.92
C ASP A 164 -1.36 33.21 -38.67
N ILE A 165 -2.15 32.13 -38.59
CA ILE A 165 -1.96 30.93 -39.43
C ILE A 165 -2.04 31.31 -40.91
N LYS A 166 -3.09 32.03 -41.32
CA LYS A 166 -3.28 32.44 -42.72
C LYS A 166 -2.17 33.36 -43.21
N LYS A 167 -1.74 34.29 -42.36
CA LYS A 167 -0.75 35.32 -42.68
C LYS A 167 0.67 34.80 -42.71
N HIS A 168 1.06 33.98 -41.73
CA HIS A 168 2.46 33.58 -41.51
C HIS A 168 2.76 32.14 -41.96
N LEU A 169 1.81 31.20 -41.83
CA LEU A 169 2.04 29.80 -42.21
C LEU A 169 1.57 29.50 -43.63
N LEU A 170 0.38 29.97 -44.02
CA LEU A 170 -0.28 29.57 -45.26
C LEU A 170 0.02 30.50 -46.46
N GLY A 171 1.15 31.21 -46.46
CA GLY A 171 1.53 32.12 -47.54
C GLY A 171 1.53 31.46 -48.93
N HIS A 172 2.14 30.28 -49.01
CA HIS A 172 2.32 29.48 -50.24
C HIS A 172 1.25 28.41 -50.45
N ALA A 173 0.27 28.27 -49.55
CA ALA A 173 -0.79 27.28 -49.70
C ALA A 173 -1.80 27.70 -50.80
N PRO A 174 -2.41 26.75 -51.54
CA PRO A 174 -3.44 27.04 -52.54
C PRO A 174 -4.61 27.84 -51.93
N GLY A 175 -5.04 28.92 -52.60
CA GLY A 175 -6.06 29.84 -52.09
C GLY A 175 -7.36 29.17 -51.66
N ASN A 176 -7.83 28.18 -52.43
CA ASN A 176 -9.04 27.40 -52.15
C ASN A 176 -8.90 26.42 -50.97
N LYS A 177 -7.67 26.16 -50.48
CA LYS A 177 -7.39 25.26 -49.36
C LYS A 177 -6.98 25.99 -48.08
N LYS A 178 -6.85 27.33 -48.10
CA LYS A 178 -6.38 28.10 -46.93
C LYS A 178 -7.31 28.02 -45.73
N ASP A 179 -8.62 28.16 -45.92
CA ASP A 179 -9.57 28.17 -44.80
C ASP A 179 -9.69 26.80 -44.11
N ILE A 180 -9.71 25.71 -44.89
CA ILE A 180 -9.72 24.35 -44.36
C ILE A 180 -8.41 24.03 -43.62
N LEU A 181 -7.25 24.44 -44.16
CA LEU A 181 -5.96 24.28 -43.47
C LEU A 181 -5.89 25.11 -42.18
N ALA A 182 -6.35 26.37 -42.20
CA ALA A 182 -6.34 27.23 -41.02
C ALA A 182 -7.22 26.66 -39.90
N SER A 183 -8.41 26.17 -40.24
CA SER A 183 -9.32 25.52 -39.29
C SER A 183 -8.73 24.22 -38.74
N PHE A 184 -8.08 23.41 -39.57
CA PHE A 184 -7.44 22.18 -39.11
C PHE A 184 -6.24 22.46 -38.20
N ILE A 185 -5.32 23.34 -38.59
CA ILE A 185 -4.11 23.68 -37.80
C ILE A 185 -4.50 24.30 -36.45
N SER A 186 -5.51 25.18 -36.42
CA SER A 186 -6.02 25.74 -35.16
C SER A 186 -6.59 24.66 -34.23
N GLY A 187 -7.42 23.75 -34.76
CA GLY A 187 -7.95 22.62 -33.97
C GLY A 187 -6.86 21.64 -33.52
N LEU A 188 -5.84 21.43 -34.36
CA LEU A 188 -4.71 20.56 -34.06
C LEU A 188 -3.82 21.12 -32.94
N PHE A 189 -3.63 22.45 -32.90
CA PHE A 189 -2.89 23.11 -31.83
C PHE A 189 -3.60 22.97 -30.48
N ASN A 190 -4.92 23.23 -30.43
CA ASN A 190 -5.70 23.02 -29.21
C ASN A 190 -5.65 21.55 -28.76
N PHE A 191 -5.72 20.59 -29.71
CA PHE A 191 -5.58 19.17 -29.41
C PHE A 191 -4.18 18.82 -28.83
N TYR A 192 -3.13 19.41 -29.40
CA TYR A 192 -1.75 19.26 -28.94
C TYR A 192 -1.61 19.73 -27.48
N GLU A 193 -2.13 20.92 -27.15
CA GLU A 193 -2.10 21.46 -25.79
C GLU A 193 -2.96 20.64 -24.81
N ASP A 194 -4.22 20.38 -25.16
CA ASP A 194 -5.22 19.73 -24.30
C ASP A 194 -4.84 18.31 -23.86
N LEU A 195 -3.99 17.64 -24.64
CA LEU A 195 -3.51 16.28 -24.40
C LEU A 195 -2.00 16.25 -24.10
N TYR A 196 -1.38 17.40 -23.80
CA TYR A 196 0.00 17.49 -23.33
C TYR A 196 1.00 16.81 -24.27
N PHE A 197 0.85 17.06 -25.57
CA PHE A 197 1.87 16.70 -26.54
C PHE A 197 3.10 17.59 -26.37
N THR A 198 4.26 17.03 -26.67
CA THR A 198 5.55 17.77 -26.73
C THR A 198 6.12 17.78 -28.15
N TYR A 199 5.58 16.91 -29.00
CA TYR A 199 5.90 16.81 -30.42
C TYR A 199 4.72 16.16 -31.13
N LEU A 200 4.27 16.73 -32.23
CA LEU A 200 3.23 16.17 -33.10
C LEU A 200 3.53 16.56 -34.54
N GLU A 201 3.81 15.58 -35.39
CA GLU A 201 4.14 15.73 -36.80
C GLU A 201 3.16 14.92 -37.65
N ILE A 202 2.63 15.53 -38.71
CA ILE A 202 1.80 14.88 -39.73
C ILE A 202 2.46 15.10 -41.09
N ASN A 203 2.96 14.00 -41.69
CA ASN A 203 3.60 14.04 -43.00
C ASN A 203 3.41 12.74 -43.83
N PRO A 204 2.56 12.73 -44.87
CA PRO A 204 1.81 13.88 -45.39
C PRO A 204 0.46 14.10 -44.68
N LEU A 205 0.07 15.37 -44.59
CA LEU A 205 -1.32 15.80 -44.41
C LEU A 205 -1.92 15.98 -45.79
N VAL A 206 -2.94 15.20 -46.18
CA VAL A 206 -3.57 15.35 -47.50
C VAL A 206 -4.88 16.12 -47.38
N VAL A 207 -5.08 17.09 -48.26
CA VAL A 207 -6.35 17.84 -48.34
C VAL A 207 -6.88 17.76 -49.76
N THR A 208 -7.99 17.07 -49.98
CA THR A 208 -8.67 16.95 -51.28
C THR A 208 -9.94 17.81 -51.30
N THR A 209 -10.77 17.67 -52.34
CA THR A 209 -12.12 18.25 -52.36
C THR A 209 -13.04 17.68 -51.29
N ASP A 210 -12.76 16.46 -50.81
CA ASP A 210 -13.63 15.73 -49.88
C ASP A 210 -13.34 16.07 -48.41
N GLY A 211 -12.14 16.58 -48.12
CA GLY A 211 -11.75 17.01 -46.77
C GLY A 211 -10.29 16.74 -46.45
N VAL A 212 -10.01 16.60 -45.15
CA VAL A 212 -8.66 16.42 -44.60
C VAL A 212 -8.39 14.97 -44.25
N TYR A 213 -7.22 14.46 -44.63
CA TYR A 213 -6.75 13.10 -44.37
C TYR A 213 -5.38 13.15 -43.67
N VAL A 214 -5.29 12.50 -42.51
CA VAL A 214 -4.04 12.36 -41.75
C VAL A 214 -3.40 11.04 -42.15
N LEU A 215 -2.46 11.06 -43.11
CA LEU A 215 -1.88 9.82 -43.65
C LEU A 215 -0.77 9.27 -42.77
N ASP A 216 -0.01 10.12 -42.09
CA ASP A 216 1.05 9.74 -41.16
C ASP A 216 0.96 10.57 -39.88
N LEU A 217 1.33 10.00 -38.75
CA LEU A 217 1.41 10.75 -37.49
C LEU A 217 2.59 10.23 -36.66
N ALA A 218 3.49 11.14 -36.30
CA ALA A 218 4.57 10.89 -35.36
C ALA A 218 4.44 11.83 -34.17
N ALA A 219 4.35 11.29 -32.95
CA ALA A 219 4.08 12.11 -31.79
C ALA A 219 4.81 11.66 -30.51
N LYS A 220 4.99 12.61 -29.59
CA LYS A 220 5.43 12.41 -28.22
C LYS A 220 4.53 13.17 -27.27
N VAL A 221 4.17 12.55 -26.15
CA VAL A 221 3.44 13.19 -25.05
C VAL A 221 4.32 13.32 -23.82
N ASP A 222 4.05 14.30 -22.96
CA ASP A 222 4.71 14.39 -21.67
C ASP A 222 4.14 13.34 -20.72
N ALA A 223 4.77 12.17 -20.62
CA ALA A 223 4.28 11.07 -19.80
C ALA A 223 4.09 11.43 -18.31
N THR A 224 4.66 12.54 -17.83
CA THR A 224 4.42 13.03 -16.47
C THR A 224 3.05 13.67 -16.28
N ALA A 225 2.36 14.04 -17.35
CA ALA A 225 1.01 14.57 -17.34
C ALA A 225 -0.08 13.47 -17.24
N ASP A 226 0.28 12.20 -17.03
CA ASP A 226 -0.68 11.10 -16.87
C ASP A 226 -1.77 11.44 -15.84
N TYR A 227 -1.40 11.99 -14.68
CA TYR A 227 -2.38 12.35 -13.64
C TYR A 227 -3.43 13.39 -14.08
N ILE A 228 -3.13 14.19 -15.11
CA ILE A 228 -4.06 15.15 -15.72
C ILE A 228 -4.85 14.46 -16.85
N CYS A 229 -4.15 13.77 -17.74
CA CYS A 229 -4.68 13.30 -19.00
C CYS A 229 -5.23 11.88 -18.96
N LYS A 230 -5.12 11.14 -17.85
CA LYS A 230 -5.51 9.72 -17.72
C LYS A 230 -6.88 9.39 -18.31
N VAL A 231 -7.87 10.27 -18.11
CA VAL A 231 -9.23 10.08 -18.63
C VAL A 231 -9.26 10.13 -20.16
N LYS A 232 -8.47 11.01 -20.79
CA LYS A 232 -8.40 11.16 -22.25
C LYS A 232 -7.44 10.14 -22.88
N TRP A 233 -6.29 9.89 -22.24
CA TRP A 233 -5.28 8.96 -22.72
C TRP A 233 -5.69 7.50 -22.58
N GLY A 234 -6.47 7.17 -21.53
CA GLY A 234 -6.75 5.78 -21.18
C GLY A 234 -5.47 5.02 -20.81
N ASP A 235 -5.42 3.74 -21.14
CA ASP A 235 -4.25 2.89 -20.94
C ASP A 235 -3.25 3.09 -22.08
N ILE A 236 -2.65 4.28 -22.15
CA ILE A 236 -1.72 4.65 -23.22
C ILE A 236 -0.44 3.80 -23.14
N GLU A 237 -0.08 3.17 -24.25
CA GLU A 237 1.16 2.40 -24.36
C GLU A 237 2.29 3.26 -24.96
N PHE A 238 3.49 3.17 -24.35
CA PHE A 238 4.70 3.81 -24.84
C PHE A 238 5.63 2.77 -25.48
N PRO A 239 5.55 2.55 -26.81
CA PRO A 239 6.37 1.54 -27.46
C PRO A 239 7.87 1.85 -27.31
N PRO A 240 8.71 0.82 -27.13
CA PRO A 240 10.16 1.01 -27.14
C PRO A 240 10.63 1.48 -28.53
N PRO A 241 11.80 2.12 -28.63
CA PRO A 241 12.40 2.42 -29.91
C PRO A 241 12.64 1.14 -30.71
N PHE A 242 12.50 1.21 -32.04
CA PHE A 242 12.75 0.07 -32.92
C PHE A 242 14.12 -0.55 -32.66
N GLY A 243 14.16 -1.89 -32.58
CA GLY A 243 15.34 -2.67 -32.28
C GLY A 243 15.52 -3.03 -30.79
N ARG A 244 14.70 -2.47 -29.90
CA ARG A 244 14.59 -2.92 -28.51
C ARG A 244 13.26 -3.63 -28.29
N GLU A 245 13.29 -4.75 -27.58
CA GLU A 245 12.07 -5.42 -27.14
C GLU A 245 11.54 -4.78 -25.85
N ALA A 246 10.23 -4.85 -25.63
CA ALA A 246 9.62 -4.46 -24.36
C ALA A 246 9.60 -5.69 -23.44
N TYR A 247 10.04 -5.52 -22.20
CA TYR A 247 10.05 -6.60 -21.22
C TYR A 247 9.01 -6.35 -20.11
N PRO A 248 8.34 -7.40 -19.60
CA PRO A 248 7.36 -7.25 -18.52
C PRO A 248 8.01 -6.70 -17.24
N GLU A 249 9.29 -6.97 -16.99
CA GLU A 249 10.03 -6.42 -15.86
C GLU A 249 10.25 -4.90 -15.98
N GLU A 250 10.45 -4.36 -17.18
CA GLU A 250 10.52 -2.91 -17.39
C GLU A 250 9.17 -2.24 -17.08
N ALA A 251 8.06 -2.87 -17.48
CA ALA A 251 6.71 -2.40 -17.20
C ALA A 251 6.40 -2.44 -15.69
N TYR A 252 6.83 -3.50 -14.99
CA TYR A 252 6.67 -3.60 -13.53
C TYR A 252 7.39 -2.46 -12.80
N ILE A 253 8.65 -2.16 -13.16
CA ILE A 253 9.38 -1.05 -12.55
C ILE A 253 8.77 0.30 -12.90
N ALA A 254 8.31 0.49 -14.14
CA ALA A 254 7.62 1.71 -14.56
C ALA A 254 6.30 1.95 -13.78
N ASP A 255 5.59 0.89 -13.41
CA ASP A 255 4.39 0.97 -12.57
C ASP A 255 4.72 1.38 -11.12
N LEU A 256 5.79 0.82 -10.53
CA LEU A 256 6.27 1.22 -9.20
C LEU A 256 6.69 2.69 -9.16
N ASP A 257 7.35 3.16 -10.23
CA ASP A 257 7.78 4.54 -10.43
C ASP A 257 6.58 5.50 -10.50
N ALA A 258 5.58 5.18 -11.32
CA ALA A 258 4.39 6.03 -11.51
C ALA A 258 3.54 6.19 -10.23
N LYS A 259 3.62 5.23 -9.30
CA LYS A 259 2.86 5.21 -8.04
C LYS A 259 3.61 5.83 -6.86
N SER A 260 4.78 6.44 -7.09
CA SER A 260 5.66 6.95 -6.04
C SER A 260 6.21 8.33 -6.37
N GLY A 261 6.56 9.10 -5.32
CA GLY A 261 7.40 10.30 -5.48
C GLY A 261 8.89 9.98 -5.66
N ALA A 262 9.30 8.72 -5.42
CA ALA A 262 10.64 8.23 -5.72
C ALA A 262 10.78 7.93 -7.21
N SER A 263 12.01 7.95 -7.72
CA SER A 263 12.32 7.57 -9.10
C SER A 263 12.86 6.14 -9.14
N LEU A 264 12.24 5.30 -9.96
CA LEU A 264 12.63 3.90 -10.21
C LEU A 264 12.64 3.66 -11.72
N LYS A 265 13.82 3.52 -12.32
CA LYS A 265 13.96 3.35 -13.77
C LYS A 265 14.74 2.08 -14.08
N LEU A 266 14.27 1.32 -15.05
CA LEU A 266 14.96 0.13 -15.56
C LEU A 266 14.76 0.05 -17.07
N THR A 267 15.84 -0.22 -17.79
CA THR A 267 15.84 -0.49 -19.22
C THR A 267 16.84 -1.61 -19.50
N LEU A 268 16.38 -2.65 -20.19
CA LEU A 268 17.22 -3.76 -20.61
C LEU A 268 17.89 -3.43 -21.94
N LEU A 269 19.21 -3.60 -21.97
CA LEU A 269 20.06 -3.36 -23.13
C LEU A 269 20.46 -4.69 -23.76
N ASN A 270 21.08 -5.56 -22.96
CA ASN A 270 21.46 -6.91 -23.32
C ASN A 270 21.12 -7.87 -22.17
N PRO A 271 19.94 -8.53 -22.16
CA PRO A 271 19.56 -9.43 -21.07
C PRO A 271 20.55 -10.58 -20.80
N LYS A 272 21.41 -10.91 -21.77
CA LYS A 272 22.45 -11.95 -21.66
C LYS A 272 23.80 -11.41 -21.19
N GLY A 273 23.95 -10.09 -21.11
CA GLY A 273 25.17 -9.44 -20.64
C GLY A 273 25.50 -9.83 -19.20
N ARG A 274 26.79 -9.89 -18.89
CA ARG A 274 27.27 -10.27 -17.56
C ARG A 274 27.34 -9.10 -16.57
N ILE A 275 27.31 -7.84 -17.02
CA ILE A 275 27.47 -6.66 -16.15
C ILE A 275 26.10 -6.04 -15.87
N TRP A 276 25.63 -6.16 -14.62
CA TRP A 276 24.36 -5.63 -14.15
C TRP A 276 24.59 -4.45 -13.22
N THR A 277 23.74 -3.43 -13.34
CA THR A 277 23.85 -2.21 -12.54
C THR A 277 22.57 -1.97 -11.74
N MET A 278 22.72 -1.70 -10.45
CA MET A 278 21.67 -1.25 -9.54
C MET A 278 22.19 0.00 -8.83
N VAL A 279 22.26 1.08 -9.58
CA VAL A 279 22.93 2.32 -9.14
C VAL A 279 21.91 3.31 -8.62
N ALA A 280 22.24 3.99 -7.53
CA ALA A 280 21.33 4.91 -6.89
C ALA A 280 21.59 6.38 -7.30
N GLY A 281 20.63 7.00 -7.99
CA GLY A 281 20.70 8.36 -8.51
C GLY A 281 20.91 8.43 -10.03
N GLY A 282 20.03 9.14 -10.74
CA GLY A 282 20.11 9.29 -12.20
C GLY A 282 21.41 9.89 -12.74
N GLY A 283 22.06 10.79 -12.00
CA GLY A 283 23.39 11.29 -12.39
C GLY A 283 24.49 10.23 -12.22
N ALA A 284 24.44 9.47 -11.12
CA ALA A 284 25.41 8.43 -10.85
C ALA A 284 25.27 7.27 -11.85
N SER A 285 24.05 6.82 -12.15
CA SER A 285 23.80 5.72 -13.09
C SER A 285 24.41 5.97 -14.46
N VAL A 286 24.37 7.21 -14.96
CA VAL A 286 25.03 7.60 -16.20
C VAL A 286 26.55 7.48 -16.06
N VAL A 287 27.15 8.06 -15.02
CA VAL A 287 28.61 8.03 -14.82
C VAL A 287 29.15 6.59 -14.71
N TYR A 288 28.44 5.69 -14.03
CA TYR A 288 28.82 4.27 -13.99
C TYR A 288 28.69 3.61 -15.36
N SER A 289 27.63 3.91 -16.12
CA SER A 289 27.43 3.37 -17.47
C SER A 289 28.53 3.83 -18.42
N ASP A 290 28.90 5.11 -18.38
CA ASP A 290 30.00 5.68 -19.16
C ASP A 290 31.33 4.98 -18.82
N THR A 291 31.62 4.82 -17.52
CA THR A 291 32.84 4.13 -17.07
C THR A 291 32.90 2.68 -17.57
N ILE A 292 31.78 1.96 -17.54
CA ILE A 292 31.71 0.58 -18.06
C ILE A 292 31.97 0.57 -19.58
N CYS A 293 31.41 1.53 -20.31
CA CYS A 293 31.62 1.67 -21.74
C CYS A 293 33.09 2.00 -22.07
N ASP A 294 33.70 2.93 -21.35
CA ASP A 294 35.09 3.36 -21.51
C ASP A 294 36.08 2.20 -21.28
N LEU A 295 35.74 1.29 -20.36
CA LEU A 295 36.52 0.09 -20.08
C LEU A 295 36.23 -1.08 -21.04
N GLY A 296 35.47 -0.84 -22.12
CA GLY A 296 35.17 -1.82 -23.16
C GLY A 296 34.01 -2.78 -22.83
N GLY A 297 33.29 -2.55 -21.74
CA GLY A 297 32.17 -3.39 -21.28
C GLY A 297 30.83 -3.14 -21.99
N VAL A 298 30.80 -2.31 -23.03
CA VAL A 298 29.55 -1.87 -23.71
C VAL A 298 28.66 -3.02 -24.19
N ASN A 299 29.26 -4.10 -24.71
CA ASN A 299 28.50 -5.25 -25.21
C ASN A 299 27.98 -6.15 -24.08
N GLU A 300 28.62 -6.11 -22.91
CA GLU A 300 28.31 -6.93 -21.74
C GLU A 300 27.44 -6.19 -20.71
N LEU A 301 27.18 -4.90 -20.91
CA LEU A 301 26.29 -4.10 -20.08
C LEU A 301 24.84 -4.53 -20.30
N ALA A 302 24.25 -5.14 -19.28
CA ALA A 302 22.95 -5.78 -19.40
C ALA A 302 21.78 -4.80 -19.31
N ASN A 303 21.91 -3.79 -18.45
CA ASN A 303 20.83 -2.85 -18.16
C ASN A 303 21.37 -1.44 -17.88
N TYR A 304 20.51 -0.46 -18.15
CA TYR A 304 20.59 0.88 -17.59
C TYR A 304 19.43 1.06 -16.61
N GLY A 305 19.72 1.48 -15.39
CA GLY A 305 18.68 1.70 -14.38
C GLY A 305 19.17 2.57 -13.24
N GLU A 306 18.21 3.20 -12.57
CA GLU A 306 18.48 3.95 -11.36
C GLU A 306 17.33 3.85 -10.35
N TYR A 307 17.67 4.02 -9.08
CA TYR A 307 16.70 4.29 -8.03
C TYR A 307 17.11 5.52 -7.20
N SER A 308 16.19 6.47 -7.00
CA SER A 308 16.46 7.71 -6.27
C SER A 308 15.19 8.36 -5.73
N GLY A 309 15.31 9.52 -5.07
CA GLY A 309 14.15 10.19 -4.45
C GLY A 309 13.69 9.54 -3.14
N ALA A 310 14.59 8.89 -2.40
CA ALA A 310 14.33 8.20 -1.13
C ALA A 310 13.20 7.15 -1.20
N PRO A 311 13.34 6.10 -2.04
CA PRO A 311 12.41 5.00 -2.04
C PRO A 311 12.39 4.28 -0.69
N SER A 312 11.25 3.68 -0.36
CA SER A 312 11.11 2.88 0.85
C SER A 312 11.95 1.60 0.80
N GLU A 313 12.13 0.94 1.96
CA GLU A 313 12.75 -0.40 2.03
C GLU A 313 12.04 -1.38 1.09
N GLN A 314 10.70 -1.36 1.08
CA GLN A 314 9.87 -2.24 0.25
C GLN A 314 10.06 -1.95 -1.25
N GLN A 315 10.02 -0.68 -1.65
CA GLN A 315 10.25 -0.29 -3.06
C GLN A 315 11.65 -0.72 -3.53
N THR A 316 12.66 -0.55 -2.68
CA THR A 316 14.03 -0.96 -3.00
C THR A 316 14.15 -2.48 -3.09
N TYR A 317 13.46 -3.22 -2.22
CA TYR A 317 13.35 -4.68 -2.31
C TYR A 317 12.70 -5.14 -3.62
N ASP A 318 11.58 -4.52 -4.01
CA ASP A 318 10.85 -4.86 -5.23
C ASP A 318 11.64 -4.52 -6.51
N TYR A 319 12.42 -3.44 -6.48
CA TYR A 319 13.38 -3.12 -7.54
C TYR A 319 14.53 -4.14 -7.60
N ALA A 320 15.15 -4.43 -6.45
CA ALA A 320 16.28 -5.35 -6.35
C ALA A 320 15.89 -6.77 -6.79
N LYS A 321 14.78 -7.33 -6.28
CA LYS A 321 14.34 -8.68 -6.65
C LYS A 321 14.14 -8.83 -8.16
N THR A 322 13.73 -7.76 -8.84
CA THR A 322 13.50 -7.73 -10.29
C THR A 322 14.82 -7.87 -11.04
N ILE A 323 15.84 -7.08 -10.67
CA ILE A 323 17.20 -7.20 -11.24
C ILE A 323 17.80 -8.58 -10.95
N LEU A 324 17.68 -9.07 -9.70
CA LEU A 324 18.23 -10.37 -9.32
C LEU A 324 17.55 -11.52 -10.09
N SER A 325 16.23 -11.45 -10.31
CA SER A 325 15.49 -12.41 -11.14
C SER A 325 15.95 -12.40 -12.60
N LEU A 326 16.19 -11.22 -13.17
CA LEU A 326 16.63 -11.07 -14.56
C LEU A 326 18.05 -11.61 -14.77
N MET A 327 18.98 -11.29 -13.88
CA MET A 327 20.37 -11.71 -14.04
C MET A 327 20.59 -13.21 -13.79
N THR A 328 19.64 -13.93 -13.18
CA THR A 328 19.75 -15.36 -12.85
C THR A 328 18.92 -16.27 -13.78
N ARG A 329 18.62 -15.81 -15.01
CA ARG A 329 17.90 -16.60 -16.03
C ARG A 329 18.80 -17.54 -16.85
N GLU A 330 19.97 -17.06 -17.25
CA GLU A 330 20.94 -17.82 -18.06
C GLU A 330 22.35 -17.66 -17.47
N LYS A 331 23.15 -18.73 -17.47
CA LYS A 331 24.55 -18.71 -16.99
C LYS A 331 25.49 -18.04 -17.99
N HIS A 332 26.53 -17.39 -17.47
CA HIS A 332 27.63 -16.83 -18.27
C HIS A 332 28.93 -17.56 -17.89
N PRO A 333 29.80 -17.96 -18.85
CA PRO A 333 31.01 -18.74 -18.56
C PRO A 333 32.00 -18.07 -17.60
N GLU A 334 32.03 -16.74 -17.56
CA GLU A 334 32.89 -15.95 -16.66
C GLU A 334 32.16 -15.44 -15.40
N GLY A 335 31.03 -16.06 -15.05
CA GLY A 335 30.11 -15.53 -14.05
C GLY A 335 29.55 -14.15 -14.41
N LYS A 336 28.87 -13.52 -13.45
CA LYS A 336 28.24 -12.20 -13.62
C LYS A 336 28.66 -11.22 -12.54
N ILE A 337 28.50 -9.94 -12.83
CA ILE A 337 28.87 -8.83 -11.95
C ILE A 337 27.62 -8.01 -11.65
N LEU A 338 27.38 -7.71 -10.37
CA LEU A 338 26.35 -6.76 -9.95
C LEU A 338 27.00 -5.55 -9.29
N ILE A 339 26.81 -4.37 -9.89
CA ILE A 339 27.32 -3.09 -9.38
C ILE A 339 26.19 -2.38 -8.64
N ILE A 340 26.24 -2.41 -7.31
CA ILE A 340 25.34 -1.68 -6.40
C ILE A 340 26.03 -0.37 -6.00
N GLY A 341 26.02 0.58 -6.93
CA GLY A 341 26.78 1.82 -6.85
C GLY A 341 25.95 3.03 -6.44
N GLY A 342 26.65 4.15 -6.28
CA GLY A 342 26.01 5.45 -6.15
C GLY A 342 26.91 6.53 -5.54
N SER A 343 26.51 7.78 -5.75
CA SER A 343 27.11 8.95 -5.09
C SER A 343 26.82 8.98 -3.59
N ILE A 344 27.29 10.03 -2.90
CA ILE A 344 26.90 10.32 -1.52
C ILE A 344 25.48 10.89 -1.55
N ALA A 345 24.51 10.17 -1.00
CA ALA A 345 23.12 10.62 -0.99
C ALA A 345 22.92 11.82 -0.05
N ASN A 346 22.05 12.76 -0.44
CA ASN A 346 21.70 13.89 0.42
C ASN A 346 20.66 13.52 1.49
N PHE A 347 19.58 12.83 1.09
CA PHE A 347 18.44 12.53 1.97
C PHE A 347 17.93 11.08 1.88
N THR A 348 18.34 10.31 0.87
CA THR A 348 17.99 8.89 0.79
C THR A 348 18.69 8.13 1.91
N ASN A 349 17.90 7.47 2.78
CA ASN A 349 18.42 6.67 3.88
C ASN A 349 19.06 5.37 3.33
N VAL A 350 20.38 5.30 3.39
CA VAL A 350 21.16 4.19 2.84
C VAL A 350 20.90 2.90 3.64
N ALA A 351 20.72 2.98 4.96
CA ALA A 351 20.39 1.81 5.77
C ALA A 351 19.04 1.20 5.36
N ALA A 352 18.00 2.03 5.17
CA ALA A 352 16.67 1.56 4.78
C ALA A 352 16.66 0.93 3.38
N THR A 353 17.27 1.61 2.40
CA THR A 353 17.36 1.09 1.03
C THR A 353 18.19 -0.19 0.97
N PHE A 354 19.32 -0.26 1.68
CA PHE A 354 20.17 -1.46 1.70
C PHE A 354 19.54 -2.62 2.46
N LYS A 355 18.71 -2.39 3.49
CA LYS A 355 17.91 -3.46 4.11
C LYS A 355 16.99 -4.14 3.09
N GLY A 356 16.36 -3.37 2.20
CA GLY A 356 15.54 -3.90 1.11
C GLY A 356 16.35 -4.74 0.12
N ILE A 357 17.53 -4.26 -0.27
CA ILE A 357 18.46 -4.99 -1.14
C ILE A 357 18.95 -6.28 -0.48
N VAL A 358 19.38 -6.22 0.77
CA VAL A 358 19.85 -7.37 1.56
C VAL A 358 18.77 -8.44 1.65
N ARG A 359 17.51 -8.04 1.87
CA ARG A 359 16.38 -8.98 1.89
C ARG A 359 16.23 -9.70 0.55
N ALA A 360 16.28 -8.96 -0.56
CA ALA A 360 16.23 -9.57 -1.91
C ALA A 360 17.43 -10.51 -2.18
N ILE A 361 18.65 -10.15 -1.75
CA ILE A 361 19.82 -11.01 -1.87
C ILE A 361 19.64 -12.31 -1.08
N ARG A 362 19.06 -12.26 0.13
CA ARG A 362 18.77 -13.46 0.93
C ARG A 362 17.77 -14.37 0.22
N ASP A 363 16.73 -13.80 -0.37
CA ASP A 363 15.70 -14.56 -1.07
C ASP A 363 16.23 -15.21 -2.37
N TYR A 364 17.16 -14.54 -3.07
CA TYR A 364 17.79 -15.02 -4.30
C TYR A 364 19.17 -15.68 -4.10
N GLN A 365 19.54 -16.02 -2.87
CA GLN A 365 20.90 -16.47 -2.56
C GLN A 365 21.32 -17.75 -3.29
N GLY A 366 20.37 -18.66 -3.57
CA GLY A 366 20.63 -19.90 -4.31
C GLY A 366 21.00 -19.63 -5.76
N PRO A 367 20.09 -19.04 -6.56
CA PRO A 367 20.35 -18.69 -7.95
C PRO A 367 21.59 -17.78 -8.15
N LEU A 368 21.87 -16.86 -7.23
CA LEU A 368 23.05 -15.99 -7.32
C LEU A 368 24.38 -16.77 -7.22
N LYS A 369 24.46 -17.78 -6.35
CA LYS A 369 25.63 -18.67 -6.29
C LYS A 369 25.76 -19.51 -7.55
N GLU A 370 24.64 -20.02 -8.05
CA GLU A 370 24.61 -20.88 -9.24
C GLU A 370 25.10 -20.15 -10.51
N HIS A 371 24.92 -18.83 -10.56
CA HIS A 371 25.34 -17.97 -11.66
C HIS A 371 26.68 -17.26 -11.39
N GLU A 372 27.38 -17.64 -10.32
CA GLU A 372 28.69 -17.10 -9.93
C GLU A 372 28.70 -15.56 -9.89
N VAL A 373 27.65 -14.98 -9.28
CA VAL A 373 27.50 -13.54 -9.20
C VAL A 373 28.45 -12.95 -8.16
N THR A 374 29.26 -11.97 -8.58
CA THR A 374 30.08 -11.14 -7.69
C THR A 374 29.50 -9.74 -7.57
N ILE A 375 29.32 -9.27 -6.33
CA ILE A 375 28.66 -7.99 -6.04
C ILE A 375 29.68 -6.96 -5.59
N PHE A 376 29.65 -5.78 -6.20
CA PHE A 376 30.45 -4.61 -5.80
C PHE A 376 29.52 -3.51 -5.30
N VAL A 377 29.78 -3.03 -4.09
CA VAL A 377 28.95 -2.04 -3.40
C VAL A 377 29.77 -0.80 -3.11
N ARG A 378 29.32 0.37 -3.56
CA ARG A 378 29.90 1.66 -3.17
C ARG A 378 28.80 2.67 -2.91
N ARG A 379 28.70 3.16 -1.67
CA ARG A 379 27.66 4.15 -1.31
C ARG A 379 28.04 5.03 -0.12
N GLY A 380 27.53 6.25 -0.13
CA GLY A 380 27.55 7.17 1.02
C GLY A 380 26.21 7.87 1.21
N GLY A 381 26.06 8.62 2.31
CA GLY A 381 24.85 9.39 2.63
C GLY A 381 24.26 9.03 4.00
N PRO A 382 23.02 9.45 4.31
CA PRO A 382 22.40 9.18 5.60
C PRO A 382 22.43 7.70 5.99
N ASN A 383 22.98 7.40 7.16
CA ASN A 383 23.10 6.06 7.76
C ASN A 383 23.84 5.02 6.89
N TYR A 384 24.77 5.45 6.03
CA TYR A 384 25.48 4.54 5.13
C TYR A 384 26.31 3.49 5.85
N GLN A 385 26.85 3.79 7.04
CA GLN A 385 27.65 2.85 7.81
C GLN A 385 26.85 1.59 8.16
N GLU A 386 25.60 1.73 8.60
CA GLU A 386 24.72 0.59 8.89
C GLU A 386 24.34 -0.15 7.61
N GLY A 387 24.02 0.56 6.53
CA GLY A 387 23.76 -0.05 5.22
C GLY A 387 24.93 -0.91 4.74
N LEU A 388 26.16 -0.38 4.76
CA LEU A 388 27.36 -1.11 4.37
C LEU A 388 27.64 -2.30 5.30
N ARG A 389 27.42 -2.15 6.61
CA ARG A 389 27.56 -3.24 7.59
C ARG A 389 26.65 -4.42 7.24
N VAL A 390 25.36 -4.18 6.99
CA VAL A 390 24.41 -5.25 6.65
C VAL A 390 24.70 -5.89 5.29
N MET A 391 25.23 -5.12 4.32
CA MET A 391 25.69 -5.67 3.03
C MET A 391 26.91 -6.60 3.20
N GLY A 392 27.86 -6.24 4.06
CA GLY A 392 29.00 -7.12 4.37
C GLY A 392 28.57 -8.39 5.11
N GLU A 393 27.60 -8.28 6.00
CA GLU A 393 27.06 -9.41 6.77
C GLU A 393 26.30 -10.41 5.88
N VAL A 394 25.49 -9.94 4.93
CA VAL A 394 24.78 -10.84 4.00
C VAL A 394 25.76 -11.59 3.09
N GLY A 395 26.87 -10.97 2.68
CA GLY A 395 27.92 -11.66 1.92
C GLY A 395 28.53 -12.82 2.70
N LYS A 396 28.85 -12.62 3.98
CA LYS A 396 29.39 -13.68 4.86
C LYS A 396 28.40 -14.80 5.15
N THR A 397 27.16 -14.44 5.48
CA THR A 397 26.13 -15.42 5.89
C THR A 397 25.62 -16.24 4.71
N THR A 398 25.50 -15.65 3.53
CA THR A 398 25.12 -16.37 2.33
C THR A 398 26.30 -17.06 1.65
N GLY A 399 27.52 -16.52 1.73
CA GLY A 399 28.69 -17.01 0.99
C GLY A 399 28.81 -16.44 -0.43
N ILE A 400 28.01 -15.43 -0.78
CA ILE A 400 28.14 -14.69 -2.05
C ILE A 400 29.30 -13.70 -1.90
N PRO A 401 30.22 -13.58 -2.88
CA PRO A 401 31.30 -12.60 -2.81
C PRO A 401 30.76 -11.17 -2.97
N ILE A 402 30.75 -10.41 -1.87
CA ILE A 402 30.31 -9.02 -1.81
C ILE A 402 31.47 -8.13 -1.33
N HIS A 403 31.88 -7.19 -2.18
CA HIS A 403 32.93 -6.21 -1.88
C HIS A 403 32.29 -4.87 -1.54
N VAL A 404 32.51 -4.36 -0.33
CA VAL A 404 31.80 -3.20 0.22
C VAL A 404 32.76 -2.03 0.47
N PHE A 405 32.43 -0.87 -0.11
CA PHE A 405 33.22 0.35 -0.06
C PHE A 405 32.37 1.56 0.35
N GLY A 406 32.95 2.47 1.14
CA GLY A 406 32.30 3.69 1.63
C GLY A 406 32.68 4.96 0.87
N THR A 407 32.64 6.09 1.57
CA THR A 407 32.91 7.41 0.99
C THR A 407 34.39 7.64 0.70
N GLU A 408 35.27 6.93 1.38
CA GLU A 408 36.73 6.94 1.20
C GLU A 408 37.18 6.40 -0.16
N THR A 409 36.31 5.66 -0.86
CA THR A 409 36.58 5.14 -2.20
C THR A 409 35.93 6.05 -3.25
N HIS A 410 36.66 6.47 -4.30
CA HIS A 410 36.07 7.27 -5.38
C HIS A 410 34.86 6.56 -5.99
N MET A 411 33.88 7.33 -6.47
CA MET A 411 32.61 6.78 -6.97
C MET A 411 32.81 5.70 -8.05
N THR A 412 33.70 5.94 -8.99
CA THR A 412 34.00 5.01 -10.10
C THR A 412 35.27 4.18 -9.88
N ALA A 413 36.04 4.42 -8.80
CA ALA A 413 37.22 3.63 -8.51
C ALA A 413 36.83 2.41 -7.67
N ILE A 414 37.28 1.25 -8.12
CA ILE A 414 37.28 0.00 -7.35
C ILE A 414 38.73 -0.40 -6.97
N VAL A 415 39.62 0.60 -6.82
CA VAL A 415 40.98 0.51 -6.23
C VAL A 415 41.24 1.77 -5.36
N PRO A 416 41.75 1.65 -4.11
CA PRO A 416 41.63 2.70 -3.08
C PRO A 416 42.78 3.73 -3.03
N ALA A 417 42.48 4.96 -2.58
CA ALA A 417 43.41 5.96 -2.07
C ALA A 417 42.77 6.72 -0.88
N GLN A 418 43.58 7.21 0.08
CA GLN A 418 43.14 7.63 1.42
C GLN A 418 43.00 9.16 1.57
N GLU A 419 41.92 9.62 2.23
CA GLU A 419 41.66 11.03 2.59
C GLU A 419 41.41 11.24 4.10
N VAL A 420 41.53 12.49 4.56
CA VAL A 420 41.65 12.91 5.98
C VAL A 420 40.31 13.44 6.53
N PRO A 421 39.93 13.11 7.79
CA PRO A 421 38.60 13.44 8.31
C PRO A 421 38.43 14.90 8.80
N PRO A 422 37.21 15.47 8.65
CA PRO A 422 36.85 16.79 9.17
C PRO A 422 36.60 16.81 10.70
N PRO A 423 36.48 18.00 11.32
CA PRO A 423 36.29 18.16 12.77
C PRO A 423 34.97 17.56 13.28
N THR A 424 35.03 16.91 14.45
CA THR A 424 33.92 16.19 15.05
C THR A 424 32.89 17.10 15.73
N VAL A 425 31.62 16.96 15.35
CA VAL A 425 30.46 17.47 16.10
C VAL A 425 29.90 16.38 17.03
N PRO A 426 29.21 16.74 18.13
CA PRO A 426 28.59 15.75 19.01
C PRO A 426 27.58 14.89 18.24
N MET A 427 27.66 13.59 18.48
CA MET A 427 26.84 12.59 17.79
C MET A 427 25.40 12.57 18.31
N ASP A 428 24.43 12.47 17.40
CA ASP A 428 23.02 12.32 17.79
C ASP A 428 22.80 11.05 18.62
N TYR A 429 21.91 11.14 19.60
CA TYR A 429 21.58 10.02 20.50
C TYR A 429 21.09 8.78 19.74
N SER A 430 20.21 8.95 18.74
CA SER A 430 19.69 7.84 17.93
C SER A 430 20.83 7.11 17.20
N TRP A 431 21.75 7.87 16.61
CA TRP A 431 22.90 7.36 15.89
C TRP A 431 23.90 6.66 16.81
N ALA A 432 24.23 7.27 17.95
CA ALA A 432 25.09 6.67 18.96
C ALA A 432 24.53 5.36 19.52
N ARG A 433 23.20 5.27 19.68
CA ARG A 433 22.51 4.05 20.10
C ARG A 433 22.52 2.97 19.02
N GLU A 434 22.28 3.33 17.76
CA GLU A 434 22.28 2.40 16.63
C GLU A 434 23.69 1.80 16.39
N LEU A 435 24.73 2.60 16.56
CA LEU A 435 26.13 2.14 16.54
C LEU A 435 26.57 1.39 17.81
N GLY A 436 25.72 1.30 18.84
CA GLY A 436 26.03 0.62 20.11
C GLY A 436 27.05 1.35 20.99
N LEU A 437 27.32 2.64 20.75
CA LEU A 437 28.30 3.44 21.50
C LEU A 437 27.80 3.85 22.89
N ILE A 438 26.48 3.87 23.09
CA ILE A 438 25.85 4.23 24.36
C ILE A 438 24.75 3.23 24.73
N ARG A 439 24.48 3.14 26.03
CA ARG A 439 23.32 2.42 26.57
C ARG A 439 22.46 3.39 27.39
N LYS A 440 21.15 3.39 27.13
CA LYS A 440 20.16 4.08 27.97
C LYS A 440 19.20 3.03 28.51
N PRO A 441 19.05 2.90 29.85
CA PRO A 441 18.08 1.97 30.42
C PRO A 441 16.66 2.36 30.00
N ALA A 442 15.83 1.36 29.73
CA ALA A 442 14.42 1.59 29.44
C ALA A 442 13.71 2.11 30.69
N SER A 443 12.89 3.15 30.54
CA SER A 443 12.11 3.71 31.66
C SER A 443 10.82 2.94 31.94
N PHE A 444 10.37 2.13 30.99
CA PHE A 444 9.12 1.38 31.05
C PHE A 444 9.37 -0.07 30.67
N MET A 445 8.60 -0.97 31.29
CA MET A 445 8.52 -2.39 30.94
C MET A 445 7.06 -2.72 30.61
N THR A 446 6.85 -3.48 29.53
CA THR A 446 5.56 -4.02 29.13
C THR A 446 5.74 -5.48 28.73
N SER A 447 4.73 -6.32 28.97
CA SER A 447 4.77 -7.76 28.70
C SER A 447 3.50 -8.30 28.03
N ILE A 448 2.49 -7.46 27.78
CA ILE A 448 1.17 -7.91 27.32
C ILE A 448 0.97 -7.78 25.80
N CYS A 449 1.66 -6.85 25.16
CA CYS A 449 1.46 -6.52 23.74
C CYS A 449 2.74 -5.94 23.12
N ASP A 450 3.03 -6.28 21.86
CA ASP A 450 4.07 -5.64 21.05
C ASP A 450 3.50 -5.26 19.67
N GLU A 451 3.49 -3.96 19.38
CA GLU A 451 2.97 -3.36 18.15
C GLU A 451 4.06 -2.95 17.14
N ARG A 452 5.34 -3.13 17.48
CA ARG A 452 6.46 -2.62 16.68
C ARG A 452 6.86 -3.55 15.51
N GLY A 453 6.38 -4.79 15.55
CA GLY A 453 6.67 -5.82 14.55
C GLY A 453 5.90 -5.64 13.24
N GLN A 454 6.02 -6.63 12.35
CA GLN A 454 5.21 -6.69 11.10
C GLN A 454 3.74 -6.98 11.39
N GLU A 455 3.47 -7.73 12.48
CA GLU A 455 2.13 -8.00 12.97
C GLU A 455 2.03 -7.61 14.46
N LEU A 456 0.81 -7.28 14.89
CA LEU A 456 0.47 -7.07 16.29
C LEU A 456 0.56 -8.40 17.05
N ILE A 457 1.17 -8.38 18.24
CA ILE A 457 1.36 -9.58 19.07
C ILE A 457 0.69 -9.38 20.44
N TYR A 458 -0.17 -10.31 20.84
CA TYR A 458 -0.75 -10.39 22.19
C TYR A 458 -0.08 -11.50 23.00
N ALA A 459 0.68 -11.12 24.03
CA ALA A 459 1.43 -12.04 24.91
C ALA A 459 2.18 -13.17 24.16
N GLY A 460 2.86 -12.82 23.06
CA GLY A 460 3.61 -13.75 22.22
C GLY A 460 2.82 -14.41 21.09
N MET A 461 1.49 -14.29 21.05
CA MET A 461 0.66 -14.81 19.95
C MET A 461 0.36 -13.72 18.91
N PRO A 462 0.74 -13.90 17.63
CA PRO A 462 0.38 -12.97 16.56
C PRO A 462 -1.13 -12.85 16.39
N ILE A 463 -1.61 -11.66 16.02
CA ILE A 463 -3.04 -11.39 15.87
C ILE A 463 -3.71 -12.30 14.83
N THR A 464 -2.99 -12.70 13.78
CA THR A 464 -3.49 -13.65 12.78
C THR A 464 -3.74 -15.03 13.38
N GLU A 465 -2.87 -15.49 14.29
CA GLU A 465 -3.02 -16.76 15.02
C GLU A 465 -4.17 -16.70 16.02
N VAL A 466 -4.37 -15.57 16.71
CA VAL A 466 -5.50 -15.36 17.63
C VAL A 466 -6.85 -15.60 16.94
N PHE A 467 -7.02 -15.07 15.73
CA PHE A 467 -8.24 -15.29 14.93
C PHE A 467 -8.31 -16.72 14.36
N LYS A 468 -7.18 -17.25 13.87
CA LYS A 468 -7.11 -18.62 13.32
C LYS A 468 -7.50 -19.69 14.34
N GLU A 469 -7.11 -19.51 15.60
CA GLU A 469 -7.40 -20.45 16.69
C GLU A 469 -8.76 -20.20 17.36
N GLU A 470 -9.56 -19.25 16.86
CA GLU A 470 -10.91 -18.91 17.34
C GLU A 470 -10.94 -18.60 18.85
N MET A 471 -9.97 -17.81 19.31
CA MET A 471 -9.76 -17.56 20.75
C MET A 471 -10.93 -16.82 21.43
N GLY A 472 -11.71 -16.03 20.68
CA GLY A 472 -12.80 -15.22 21.23
C GLY A 472 -12.33 -14.08 22.14
N ILE A 473 -13.27 -13.37 22.77
CA ILE A 473 -12.96 -12.29 23.71
C ILE A 473 -12.33 -12.87 24.98
N GLY A 474 -12.83 -14.02 25.45
CA GLY A 474 -12.32 -14.71 26.62
C GLY A 474 -10.87 -15.16 26.46
N GLY A 475 -10.50 -15.63 25.26
CA GLY A 475 -9.12 -16.03 24.96
C GLY A 475 -8.17 -14.83 24.83
N VAL A 476 -8.61 -13.73 24.21
CA VAL A 476 -7.83 -12.48 24.16
C VAL A 476 -7.64 -11.90 25.55
N LEU A 477 -8.65 -11.94 26.43
CA LEU A 477 -8.51 -11.58 27.84
C LEU A 477 -7.50 -12.47 28.56
N GLY A 478 -7.50 -13.78 28.26
CA GLY A 478 -6.49 -14.73 28.72
C GLY A 478 -5.06 -14.28 28.40
N LEU A 479 -4.83 -13.86 27.16
CA LEU A 479 -3.53 -13.36 26.70
C LEU A 479 -3.18 -12.02 27.35
N LEU A 480 -4.09 -11.04 27.34
CA LEU A 480 -3.76 -9.69 27.78
C LEU A 480 -3.64 -9.57 29.30
N TRP A 481 -4.54 -10.19 30.06
CA TRP A 481 -4.55 -10.06 31.53
C TRP A 481 -3.62 -11.04 32.20
N PHE A 482 -3.54 -12.26 31.66
CA PHE A 482 -2.83 -13.36 32.29
C PHE A 482 -1.60 -13.84 31.52
N GLN A 483 -1.39 -13.37 30.28
CA GLN A 483 -0.32 -13.84 29.39
C GLN A 483 -0.35 -15.36 29.18
N ARG A 484 -1.56 -15.96 29.24
CA ARG A 484 -1.78 -17.40 29.08
C ARG A 484 -2.78 -17.67 27.95
N ARG A 485 -2.47 -18.69 27.15
CA ARG A 485 -3.43 -19.31 26.24
C ARG A 485 -4.32 -20.25 27.05
N LEU A 486 -5.45 -19.75 27.53
CA LEU A 486 -6.38 -20.51 28.38
C LEU A 486 -7.10 -21.63 27.60
N PRO A 487 -7.53 -22.71 28.28
CA PRO A 487 -8.41 -23.71 27.68
C PRO A 487 -9.73 -23.10 27.18
N LYS A 488 -10.30 -23.64 26.09
CA LYS A 488 -11.54 -23.09 25.49
C LYS A 488 -12.69 -22.95 26.49
N TYR A 489 -12.85 -23.89 27.43
CA TYR A 489 -13.91 -23.80 28.44
C TYR A 489 -13.68 -22.63 29.43
N SER A 490 -12.43 -22.26 29.70
CA SER A 490 -12.08 -21.12 30.54
C SER A 490 -12.36 -19.82 29.81
N CYS A 491 -12.00 -19.74 28.51
CA CYS A 491 -12.35 -18.60 27.66
C CYS A 491 -13.87 -18.38 27.63
N GLN A 492 -14.62 -19.45 27.37
CA GLN A 492 -16.08 -19.40 27.32
C GLN A 492 -16.68 -19.02 28.68
N PHE A 493 -16.16 -19.55 29.79
CA PHE A 493 -16.60 -19.17 31.13
C PHE A 493 -16.39 -17.68 31.40
N ILE A 494 -15.23 -17.12 31.03
CA ILE A 494 -14.95 -15.68 31.15
C ILE A 494 -15.99 -14.87 30.37
N GLU A 495 -16.29 -15.26 29.13
CA GLU A 495 -17.32 -14.60 28.32
C GLU A 495 -18.71 -14.69 28.97
N MET A 496 -19.07 -15.85 29.53
CA MET A 496 -20.33 -16.02 30.27
C MET A 496 -20.40 -15.11 31.51
N CYS A 497 -19.29 -14.95 32.24
CA CYS A 497 -19.22 -14.00 33.36
C CYS A 497 -19.45 -12.55 32.90
N LEU A 498 -18.86 -12.14 31.77
CA LEU A 498 -19.09 -10.80 31.20
C LEU A 498 -20.55 -10.60 30.80
N MET A 499 -21.20 -11.61 30.22
CA MET A 499 -22.60 -11.55 29.82
C MET A 499 -23.54 -11.37 31.02
N VAL A 500 -23.39 -12.15 32.09
CA VAL A 500 -24.30 -12.06 33.25
C VAL A 500 -24.05 -10.83 34.13
N THR A 501 -22.87 -10.22 34.02
CA THR A 501 -22.50 -8.97 34.70
C THR A 501 -22.71 -7.73 33.84
N ALA A 502 -23.18 -7.88 32.59
CA ALA A 502 -23.29 -6.81 31.62
C ALA A 502 -24.15 -5.63 32.12
N ASP A 503 -25.35 -5.93 32.65
CA ASP A 503 -26.22 -4.92 33.26
C ASP A 503 -27.14 -5.50 34.36
N HIS A 504 -27.76 -4.63 35.16
CA HIS A 504 -28.71 -4.97 36.22
C HIS A 504 -29.69 -3.82 36.50
N GLY A 505 -30.03 -3.07 35.43
CA GLY A 505 -31.00 -2.00 35.46
C GLY A 505 -30.48 -0.65 35.99
N PRO A 506 -31.25 0.42 35.80
CA PRO A 506 -30.80 1.80 35.99
C PRO A 506 -30.73 2.25 37.47
N ALA A 507 -31.20 1.43 38.41
CA ALA A 507 -31.32 1.80 39.83
C ALA A 507 -30.02 1.61 40.61
N VAL A 508 -29.06 0.87 40.07
CA VAL A 508 -27.76 0.66 40.74
C VAL A 508 -26.89 1.91 40.61
N SER A 509 -26.04 2.16 41.60
CA SER A 509 -25.27 3.41 41.75
C SER A 509 -24.56 3.85 40.46
N GLY A 510 -23.84 2.93 39.78
CA GLY A 510 -23.10 3.29 38.58
C GLY A 510 -23.97 3.55 37.35
N ALA A 511 -25.07 2.81 37.18
CA ALA A 511 -26.00 3.04 36.08
C ALA A 511 -26.70 4.39 36.26
N HIS A 512 -27.12 4.70 37.49
CA HIS A 512 -27.72 5.98 37.84
C HIS A 512 -26.76 7.14 37.52
N ASN A 513 -25.52 7.09 38.00
CA ASN A 513 -24.52 8.13 37.72
C ASN A 513 -24.25 8.31 36.23
N THR A 514 -24.17 7.22 35.46
CA THR A 514 -24.01 7.27 34.00
C THR A 514 -25.17 7.99 33.33
N ILE A 515 -26.41 7.68 33.75
CA ILE A 515 -27.63 8.29 33.24
C ILE A 515 -27.68 9.79 33.58
N ILE A 516 -27.39 10.17 34.83
CA ILE A 516 -27.36 11.58 35.24
C ILE A 516 -26.33 12.36 34.41
N CYS A 517 -25.13 11.81 34.24
CA CYS A 517 -24.07 12.44 33.45
C CYS A 517 -24.44 12.57 31.95
N ALA A 518 -25.06 11.54 31.38
CA ALA A 518 -25.55 11.56 29.99
C ALA A 518 -26.63 12.63 29.78
N ARG A 519 -27.59 12.72 30.72
CA ARG A 519 -28.67 13.73 30.76
C ARG A 519 -28.15 15.14 30.99
N ALA A 520 -27.02 15.30 31.68
CA ALA A 520 -26.31 16.57 31.80
C ALA A 520 -25.59 16.99 30.51
N GLY A 521 -25.77 16.27 29.40
CA GLY A 521 -25.22 16.64 28.10
C GLY A 521 -23.79 16.16 27.86
N LYS A 522 -23.20 15.36 28.74
CA LYS A 522 -21.83 14.86 28.59
C LYS A 522 -21.69 13.81 27.48
N ASP A 523 -20.45 13.55 27.11
CA ASP A 523 -20.02 12.54 26.14
C ASP A 523 -19.99 11.12 26.75
N LEU A 524 -19.83 10.11 25.89
CA LEU A 524 -19.85 8.69 26.25
C LEU A 524 -18.82 8.36 27.32
N VAL A 525 -17.57 8.81 27.15
CA VAL A 525 -16.47 8.48 28.06
C VAL A 525 -16.68 9.13 29.41
N SER A 526 -17.03 10.42 29.45
CA SER A 526 -17.35 11.09 30.72
C SER A 526 -18.50 10.40 31.46
N SER A 527 -19.55 10.02 30.73
CA SER A 527 -20.75 9.43 31.33
C SER A 527 -20.47 8.02 31.85
N LEU A 528 -19.82 7.18 31.04
CA LEU A 528 -19.36 5.86 31.44
C LEU A 528 -18.46 5.95 32.68
N THR A 529 -17.43 6.81 32.65
CA THR A 529 -16.46 6.95 33.75
C THR A 529 -17.14 7.42 35.02
N SER A 530 -18.10 8.35 34.93
CA SER A 530 -18.89 8.79 36.08
C SER A 530 -19.66 7.64 36.76
N GLY A 531 -20.10 6.65 35.99
CA GLY A 531 -20.69 5.43 36.54
C GLY A 531 -19.64 4.46 37.07
N LEU A 532 -18.56 4.22 36.33
CA LEU A 532 -17.49 3.29 36.70
C LEU A 532 -16.78 3.69 38.00
N LEU A 533 -16.63 4.98 38.28
CA LEU A 533 -16.04 5.49 39.53
C LEU A 533 -16.85 5.12 40.78
N THR A 534 -18.07 4.62 40.63
CA THR A 534 -18.86 4.09 41.75
C THR A 534 -18.55 2.62 42.05
N ILE A 535 -17.91 1.90 41.12
CA ILE A 535 -17.51 0.51 41.29
C ILE A 535 -16.29 0.45 42.21
N GLY A 536 -16.36 -0.39 43.23
CA GLY A 536 -15.33 -0.51 44.26
C GLY A 536 -15.86 -1.36 45.41
N ASP A 537 -15.90 -0.82 46.62
CA ASP A 537 -16.27 -1.55 47.84
C ASP A 537 -17.75 -1.98 47.87
N ARG A 538 -18.68 -1.03 48.05
CA ARG A 538 -20.11 -1.34 48.26
C ARG A 538 -20.87 -1.74 47.00
N PHE A 539 -20.42 -1.27 45.84
CA PHE A 539 -21.03 -1.58 44.55
C PHE A 539 -19.99 -2.25 43.65
N GLY A 540 -20.26 -3.48 43.21
CA GLY A 540 -19.36 -4.26 42.34
C GLY A 540 -18.21 -5.00 43.04
N GLY A 541 -17.91 -4.71 44.31
CA GLY A 541 -16.83 -5.39 45.07
C GLY A 541 -17.18 -6.76 45.62
N ALA A 542 -18.42 -7.21 45.46
CA ALA A 542 -18.89 -8.47 46.04
C ALA A 542 -18.21 -9.70 45.42
N LEU A 543 -17.81 -9.65 44.15
CA LEU A 543 -17.11 -10.76 43.47
C LEU A 543 -15.76 -11.04 44.14
N ASP A 544 -14.92 -10.00 44.24
CA ASP A 544 -13.57 -10.10 44.82
C ASP A 544 -13.64 -10.41 46.32
N ALA A 545 -14.57 -9.77 47.05
CA ALA A 545 -14.74 -10.01 48.47
C ALA A 545 -15.21 -11.44 48.78
N ALA A 546 -16.10 -12.01 47.98
CA ALA A 546 -16.52 -13.40 48.13
C ALA A 546 -15.36 -14.36 47.80
N ALA A 547 -14.68 -14.16 46.68
CA ALA A 547 -13.53 -14.98 46.28
C ALA A 547 -12.46 -15.03 47.37
N LYS A 548 -12.05 -13.87 47.91
CA LYS A 548 -11.05 -13.77 48.99
C LYS A 548 -11.54 -14.41 50.29
N MET A 549 -12.80 -14.18 50.67
CA MET A 549 -13.37 -14.72 51.91
C MET A 549 -13.47 -16.25 51.88
N PHE A 550 -14.02 -16.82 50.80
CA PHE A 550 -14.15 -18.26 50.64
C PHE A 550 -12.79 -18.93 50.49
N SER A 551 -11.88 -18.37 49.68
CA SER A 551 -10.52 -18.90 49.53
C SER A 551 -9.81 -18.97 50.89
N LYS A 552 -9.83 -17.88 51.67
CA LYS A 552 -9.22 -17.85 53.01
C LYS A 552 -9.81 -18.89 53.95
N ALA A 553 -11.13 -19.10 53.92
CA ALA A 553 -11.77 -20.10 54.77
C ALA A 553 -11.37 -21.52 54.34
N PHE A 554 -11.49 -21.83 53.05
CA PHE A 554 -11.14 -23.12 52.48
C PHE A 554 -9.65 -23.47 52.70
N ASP A 555 -8.76 -22.52 52.40
CA ASP A 555 -7.31 -22.68 52.51
C ASP A 555 -6.86 -22.79 53.99
N SER A 556 -7.66 -22.29 54.94
CA SER A 556 -7.41 -22.47 56.38
C SER A 556 -7.81 -23.85 56.93
N GLY A 557 -8.45 -24.69 56.11
CA GLY A 557 -8.85 -26.06 56.48
C GLY A 557 -10.04 -26.17 57.43
N ILE A 558 -10.73 -25.07 57.75
CA ILE A 558 -11.94 -25.10 58.58
C ILE A 558 -13.12 -25.64 57.76
N ILE A 559 -14.02 -26.39 58.38
CA ILE A 559 -15.20 -26.94 57.69
C ILE A 559 -16.29 -25.88 57.50
N PRO A 560 -17.23 -26.03 56.54
CA PRO A 560 -18.27 -25.05 56.25
C PRO A 560 -19.07 -24.57 57.47
N MET A 561 -19.41 -25.47 58.39
CA MET A 561 -20.15 -25.14 59.61
C MET A 561 -19.34 -24.26 60.58
N GLU A 562 -18.05 -24.55 60.73
CA GLU A 562 -17.14 -23.73 61.55
C GLU A 562 -16.97 -22.33 60.96
N PHE A 563 -16.84 -22.24 59.64
CA PHE A 563 -16.77 -20.96 58.93
C PHE A 563 -18.03 -20.10 59.15
N VAL A 564 -19.23 -20.69 58.99
CA VAL A 564 -20.50 -19.98 59.23
C VAL A 564 -20.59 -19.48 60.67
N ASN A 565 -20.19 -20.29 61.64
CA ASN A 565 -20.21 -19.92 63.05
C ASN A 565 -19.16 -18.85 63.39
N LYS A 566 -17.97 -18.94 62.78
CA LYS A 566 -16.90 -17.95 62.91
C LYS A 566 -17.36 -16.58 62.42
N MET A 567 -17.96 -16.50 61.23
CA MET A 567 -18.47 -15.23 60.69
C MET A 567 -19.56 -14.63 61.58
N LYS A 568 -20.48 -15.47 62.09
CA LYS A 568 -21.50 -15.04 63.06
C LYS A 568 -20.86 -14.49 64.35
N LYS A 569 -19.83 -15.15 64.88
CA LYS A 569 -19.11 -14.71 66.09
C LYS A 569 -18.37 -13.39 65.88
N GLU A 570 -17.82 -13.18 64.69
CA GLU A 570 -17.15 -11.94 64.30
C GLU A 570 -18.13 -10.80 63.94
N GLY A 571 -19.44 -11.05 63.94
CA GLY A 571 -20.44 -10.06 63.54
C GLY A 571 -20.41 -9.71 62.05
N LYS A 572 -19.86 -10.60 61.21
CA LYS A 572 -19.71 -10.40 59.76
C LYS A 572 -20.72 -11.25 58.99
N LEU A 573 -21.30 -10.65 57.94
CA LEU A 573 -22.07 -11.39 56.95
C LEU A 573 -21.11 -12.08 55.97
N ILE A 574 -21.53 -13.23 55.43
CA ILE A 574 -20.75 -13.97 54.44
C ILE A 574 -20.94 -13.30 53.08
N MET A 575 -19.86 -12.83 52.48
CA MET A 575 -19.91 -12.19 51.15
C MET A 575 -20.29 -13.23 50.10
N GLY A 576 -21.17 -12.86 49.18
CA GLY A 576 -21.70 -13.77 48.17
C GLY A 576 -22.91 -14.62 48.63
N ILE A 577 -23.34 -14.51 49.88
CA ILE A 577 -24.53 -15.21 50.40
C ILE A 577 -25.67 -14.22 50.65
N GLY A 578 -26.86 -14.55 50.13
CA GLY A 578 -28.08 -13.80 50.33
C GLY A 578 -28.61 -13.14 49.06
N HIS A 579 -29.93 -13.16 48.92
CA HIS A 579 -30.64 -12.48 47.86
C HIS A 579 -31.91 -11.80 48.41
N ARG A 580 -32.31 -10.67 47.79
CA ARG A 580 -33.52 -9.91 48.19
C ARG A 580 -34.83 -10.66 47.91
N VAL A 581 -34.97 -11.22 46.70
CA VAL A 581 -36.20 -11.88 46.22
C VAL A 581 -36.05 -13.40 46.03
N LYS A 582 -34.95 -13.87 45.44
CA LYS A 582 -34.68 -15.28 45.14
C LYS A 582 -34.41 -16.10 46.41
N SER A 583 -34.72 -17.39 46.33
CA SER A 583 -34.62 -18.35 47.43
C SER A 583 -34.30 -19.75 46.91
N ILE A 584 -34.10 -20.71 47.81
CA ILE A 584 -33.84 -22.11 47.42
C ILE A 584 -34.96 -22.71 46.54
N ASN A 585 -36.20 -22.26 46.72
CA ASN A 585 -37.36 -22.73 45.93
C ASN A 585 -37.62 -21.87 44.67
N ASN A 586 -36.95 -20.72 44.55
CA ASN A 586 -37.04 -19.80 43.41
C ASN A 586 -35.62 -19.34 43.07
N PRO A 587 -34.84 -20.16 42.33
CA PRO A 587 -33.42 -19.92 42.14
C PRO A 587 -33.13 -18.69 41.27
N ASP A 588 -31.93 -18.12 41.45
CA ASP A 588 -31.37 -17.14 40.52
C ASP A 588 -30.90 -17.88 39.26
N MET A 589 -31.52 -17.59 38.12
CA MET A 589 -31.22 -18.27 36.85
C MET A 589 -29.80 -18.02 36.38
N ARG A 590 -29.18 -16.87 36.71
CA ARG A 590 -27.78 -16.59 36.35
C ARG A 590 -26.83 -17.55 37.06
N VAL A 591 -27.13 -17.84 38.33
CA VAL A 591 -26.37 -18.80 39.14
C VAL A 591 -26.55 -20.21 38.56
N GLN A 592 -27.77 -20.61 38.19
CA GLN A 592 -28.02 -21.94 37.60
C GLN A 592 -27.25 -22.13 36.29
N ILE A 593 -27.35 -21.17 35.36
CA ILE A 593 -26.66 -21.23 34.05
C ILE A 593 -25.15 -21.40 34.23
N LEU A 594 -24.53 -20.58 35.09
CA LEU A 594 -23.10 -20.68 35.35
C LEU A 594 -22.72 -21.96 36.10
N LYS A 595 -23.55 -22.40 37.06
CA LYS A 595 -23.34 -23.63 37.83
C LYS A 595 -23.35 -24.86 36.94
N ASP A 596 -24.32 -24.98 36.05
CA ASP A 596 -24.43 -26.08 35.12
C ASP A 596 -23.22 -26.14 34.19
N TYR A 597 -22.81 -24.97 33.66
CA TYR A 597 -21.63 -24.86 32.82
C TYR A 597 -20.35 -25.30 33.55
N VAL A 598 -20.10 -24.75 34.74
CA VAL A 598 -18.92 -25.05 35.55
C VAL A 598 -18.88 -26.54 35.92
N LYS A 599 -19.99 -27.12 36.37
CA LYS A 599 -20.07 -28.54 36.74
C LYS A 599 -19.89 -29.49 35.56
N GLN A 600 -20.25 -29.06 34.35
CA GLN A 600 -20.09 -29.87 33.15
C GLN A 600 -18.66 -29.83 32.59
N HIS A 601 -17.96 -28.69 32.69
CA HIS A 601 -16.72 -28.47 31.93
C HIS A 601 -15.45 -28.32 32.78
N PHE A 602 -15.56 -27.95 34.06
CA PHE A 602 -14.36 -27.75 34.89
C PHE A 602 -13.81 -29.09 35.36
N PRO A 603 -12.48 -29.29 35.34
CA PRO A 603 -11.87 -30.53 35.79
C PRO A 603 -12.02 -30.74 37.32
N ALA A 604 -12.00 -29.65 38.09
CA ALA A 604 -12.19 -29.67 39.54
C ALA A 604 -12.82 -28.35 40.02
N THR A 605 -13.69 -28.44 41.03
CA THR A 605 -14.42 -27.29 41.60
C THR A 605 -14.43 -27.27 43.14
N PRO A 606 -13.29 -27.48 43.82
CA PRO A 606 -13.28 -27.68 45.27
C PRO A 606 -13.80 -26.49 46.06
N LEU A 607 -13.54 -25.25 45.61
CA LEU A 607 -14.00 -24.06 46.32
C LEU A 607 -15.51 -23.82 46.11
N LEU A 608 -16.02 -24.07 44.90
CA LEU A 608 -17.45 -24.06 44.64
C LEU A 608 -18.18 -25.12 45.47
N ASP A 609 -17.63 -26.32 45.61
CA ASP A 609 -18.22 -27.37 46.44
C ASP A 609 -18.29 -26.95 47.91
N TYR A 610 -17.21 -26.36 48.42
CA TYR A 610 -17.20 -25.77 49.76
C TYR A 610 -18.25 -24.67 49.92
N ALA A 611 -18.40 -23.78 48.92
CA ALA A 611 -19.38 -22.70 48.95
C ALA A 611 -20.84 -23.21 48.91
N LEU A 612 -21.11 -24.29 48.17
CA LEU A 612 -22.42 -24.93 48.12
C LEU A 612 -22.78 -25.62 49.45
N GLU A 613 -21.80 -26.17 50.17
CA GLU A 613 -22.04 -26.68 51.53
C GLU A 613 -22.34 -25.54 52.52
N VAL A 614 -21.65 -24.40 52.40
CA VAL A 614 -21.98 -23.19 53.16
C VAL A 614 -23.42 -22.73 52.86
N GLU A 615 -23.82 -22.75 51.58
CA GLU A 615 -25.19 -22.42 51.15
C GLU A 615 -26.23 -23.33 51.80
N LYS A 616 -26.01 -24.65 51.86
CA LYS A 616 -26.93 -25.60 52.53
C LYS A 616 -27.16 -25.23 53.99
N ILE A 617 -26.10 -24.79 54.67
CA ILE A 617 -26.17 -24.38 56.09
C ILE A 617 -26.92 -23.05 56.21
N THR A 618 -26.66 -22.08 55.35
CA THR A 618 -27.30 -20.76 55.46
C THR A 618 -28.77 -20.79 55.03
N THR A 619 -29.11 -21.56 53.99
CA THR A 619 -30.50 -21.72 53.52
C THR A 619 -31.37 -22.44 54.54
N SER A 620 -30.81 -23.34 55.36
CA SER A 620 -31.50 -23.94 56.52
C SER A 620 -31.91 -22.91 57.58
N LYS A 621 -31.20 -21.77 57.68
CA LYS A 621 -31.53 -20.67 58.59
C LYS A 621 -32.59 -19.74 58.01
N LYS A 622 -32.42 -19.33 56.75
CA LYS A 622 -33.41 -18.55 56.00
C LYS A 622 -33.37 -18.94 54.52
N PRO A 623 -34.52 -19.23 53.88
CA PRO A 623 -34.57 -19.74 52.50
C PRO A 623 -33.93 -18.82 51.44
N ASN A 624 -33.80 -17.52 51.72
CA ASN A 624 -33.22 -16.54 50.80
C ASN A 624 -31.71 -16.32 50.97
N LEU A 625 -31.06 -17.04 51.89
CA LEU A 625 -29.61 -17.03 52.08
C LEU A 625 -28.91 -18.02 51.12
N ILE A 626 -29.23 -17.89 49.84
CA ILE A 626 -28.64 -18.64 48.71
C ILE A 626 -27.30 -18.04 48.28
N LEU A 627 -26.47 -18.82 47.57
CA LEU A 627 -25.27 -18.32 46.90
C LEU A 627 -25.70 -17.42 45.73
N ASN A 628 -25.35 -16.14 45.79
CA ASN A 628 -25.71 -15.17 44.74
C ASN A 628 -24.71 -15.23 43.57
N VAL A 629 -25.01 -14.52 42.48
CA VAL A 629 -24.18 -14.55 41.27
C VAL A 629 -22.76 -14.03 41.52
N ASP A 630 -22.59 -13.03 42.38
CA ASP A 630 -21.28 -12.46 42.73
C ASP A 630 -20.43 -13.50 43.47
N GLY A 631 -21.01 -14.19 44.45
CA GLY A 631 -20.39 -15.28 45.19
C GLY A 631 -20.05 -16.46 44.31
N PHE A 632 -20.98 -16.85 43.42
CA PHE A 632 -20.77 -17.92 42.47
C PHE A 632 -19.59 -17.63 41.51
N ILE A 633 -19.60 -16.45 40.85
CA ILE A 633 -18.51 -16.06 39.95
C ILE A 633 -17.20 -16.02 40.73
N GLY A 634 -17.17 -15.43 41.92
CA GLY A 634 -15.97 -15.33 42.74
C GLY A 634 -15.31 -16.70 42.99
N VAL A 635 -16.06 -17.67 43.51
CA VAL A 635 -15.49 -18.99 43.81
C VAL A 635 -15.19 -19.82 42.55
N ALA A 636 -16.03 -19.73 41.52
CA ALA A 636 -15.80 -20.44 40.27
C ALA A 636 -14.60 -19.88 39.50
N PHE A 637 -14.35 -18.57 39.54
CA PHE A 637 -13.17 -17.96 38.91
C PHE A 637 -11.88 -18.37 39.63
N VAL A 638 -11.90 -18.47 40.96
CA VAL A 638 -10.79 -19.02 41.74
C VAL A 638 -10.55 -20.49 41.36
N ASP A 639 -11.60 -21.31 41.25
CA ASP A 639 -11.48 -22.68 40.79
C ASP A 639 -10.93 -22.77 39.36
N MET A 640 -11.33 -21.85 38.47
CA MET A 640 -10.79 -21.78 37.11
C MET A 640 -9.28 -21.53 37.14
N LEU A 641 -8.82 -20.47 37.83
CA LEU A 641 -7.41 -20.13 37.89
C LEU A 641 -6.57 -21.25 38.51
N ARG A 642 -7.05 -21.84 39.61
CA ARG A 642 -6.31 -22.89 40.34
C ARG A 642 -6.28 -24.23 39.61
N ASN A 643 -7.31 -24.55 38.81
CA ASN A 643 -7.50 -25.91 38.28
C ASN A 643 -7.51 -26.00 36.74
N CYS A 644 -7.33 -24.92 36.00
CA CYS A 644 -7.26 -24.98 34.52
C CYS A 644 -5.91 -25.44 33.96
N GLY A 645 -4.91 -25.65 34.83
CA GLY A 645 -3.58 -26.11 34.45
C GLY A 645 -2.70 -25.04 33.79
N SER A 646 -3.16 -23.79 33.69
CA SER A 646 -2.40 -22.68 33.10
C SER A 646 -1.62 -21.85 34.13
N PHE A 647 -1.89 -22.05 35.42
CA PHE A 647 -1.32 -21.27 36.52
C PHE A 647 -0.77 -22.17 37.62
N THR A 648 0.33 -21.73 38.21
CA THR A 648 0.75 -22.18 39.54
C THR A 648 -0.18 -21.62 40.61
N ARG A 649 -0.07 -22.15 41.84
CA ARG A 649 -0.91 -21.68 42.93
C ARG A 649 -0.61 -20.23 43.29
N GLU A 650 0.66 -19.87 43.28
CA GLU A 650 1.16 -18.54 43.57
C GLU A 650 0.64 -17.52 42.55
N GLU A 651 0.71 -17.82 41.25
CA GLU A 651 0.15 -16.96 40.18
C GLU A 651 -1.36 -16.80 40.32
N ALA A 652 -2.08 -17.91 40.57
CA ALA A 652 -3.53 -17.86 40.74
C ALA A 652 -3.93 -16.96 41.92
N ASP A 653 -3.24 -17.09 43.06
CA ASP A 653 -3.52 -16.30 44.26
C ASP A 653 -3.11 -14.82 44.06
N GLU A 654 -2.01 -14.53 43.35
CA GLU A 654 -1.60 -13.17 42.99
C GLU A 654 -2.66 -12.47 42.13
N TYR A 655 -3.21 -13.13 41.10
CA TYR A 655 -4.25 -12.53 40.24
C TYR A 655 -5.54 -12.20 41.01
N ILE A 656 -5.89 -13.01 42.01
CA ILE A 656 -7.00 -12.72 42.90
C ILE A 656 -6.65 -11.53 43.82
N ASP A 657 -5.44 -11.47 44.34
CA ASP A 657 -5.03 -10.39 45.25
C ASP A 657 -5.03 -9.02 44.56
N ILE A 658 -4.40 -8.92 43.38
CA ILE A 658 -4.33 -7.68 42.59
C ILE A 658 -5.67 -7.28 41.96
N GLY A 659 -6.71 -8.11 42.09
CA GLY A 659 -8.09 -7.74 41.79
C GLY A 659 -8.55 -8.02 40.36
N ALA A 660 -8.07 -9.11 39.72
CA ALA A 660 -8.56 -9.50 38.38
C ALA A 660 -10.10 -9.66 38.32
N LEU A 661 -10.72 -10.10 39.41
CA LEU A 661 -12.18 -10.22 39.54
C LEU A 661 -12.91 -8.87 39.51
N ASN A 662 -12.30 -7.80 40.06
CA ASN A 662 -12.83 -6.44 39.91
C ASN A 662 -12.79 -6.04 38.44
N GLY A 663 -11.72 -6.41 37.71
CA GLY A 663 -11.60 -6.23 36.27
C GLY A 663 -12.76 -6.86 35.49
N ILE A 664 -13.14 -8.10 35.82
CA ILE A 664 -14.27 -8.79 35.19
C ILE A 664 -15.57 -8.00 35.37
N PHE A 665 -15.87 -7.56 36.60
CA PHE A 665 -17.08 -6.79 36.86
C PHE A 665 -17.07 -5.44 36.14
N VAL A 666 -15.94 -4.72 36.18
CA VAL A 666 -15.77 -3.42 35.49
C VAL A 666 -15.95 -3.58 33.98
N LEU A 667 -15.29 -4.55 33.36
CA LEU A 667 -15.37 -4.79 31.92
C LEU A 667 -16.78 -5.21 31.50
N GLY A 668 -17.38 -6.15 32.23
CA GLY A 668 -18.75 -6.59 31.98
C GLY A 668 -19.74 -5.43 32.10
N ARG A 669 -19.72 -4.73 33.24
CA ARG A 669 -20.65 -3.64 33.56
C ARG A 669 -20.51 -2.43 32.64
N SER A 670 -19.33 -2.20 32.07
CA SER A 670 -19.11 -1.14 31.09
C SER A 670 -20.06 -1.26 29.89
N MET A 671 -20.41 -2.49 29.47
CA MET A 671 -21.37 -2.72 28.38
C MET A 671 -22.75 -2.14 28.71
N GLY A 672 -23.28 -2.42 29.90
CA GLY A 672 -24.56 -1.89 30.36
C GLY A 672 -24.56 -0.37 30.51
N PHE A 673 -23.47 0.21 31.04
CA PHE A 673 -23.35 1.66 31.21
C PHE A 673 -23.29 2.40 29.87
N ILE A 674 -22.55 1.87 28.89
CA ILE A 674 -22.60 2.40 27.51
C ILE A 674 -24.01 2.28 26.95
N GLY A 675 -24.68 1.14 27.15
CA GLY A 675 -26.08 0.94 26.78
C GLY A 675 -27.01 2.01 27.36
N HIS A 676 -26.88 2.32 28.65
CA HIS A 676 -27.63 3.39 29.30
C HIS A 676 -27.30 4.78 28.75
N TYR A 677 -26.03 5.10 28.51
CA TYR A 677 -25.66 6.37 27.87
C TYR A 677 -26.35 6.54 26.51
N LEU A 678 -26.25 5.54 25.63
CA LEU A 678 -26.85 5.56 24.31
C LEU A 678 -28.37 5.63 24.39
N ASP A 679 -28.98 4.90 25.33
CA ASP A 679 -30.41 4.94 25.58
C ASP A 679 -30.88 6.34 25.97
N GLN A 680 -30.22 7.01 26.92
CA GLN A 680 -30.60 8.35 27.34
C GLN A 680 -30.45 9.40 26.23
N LYS A 681 -29.40 9.28 25.39
CA LYS A 681 -29.23 10.13 24.21
C LYS A 681 -30.35 9.89 23.19
N ARG A 682 -30.67 8.63 22.89
CA ARG A 682 -31.75 8.24 21.98
C ARG A 682 -33.12 8.73 22.48
N LEU A 683 -33.38 8.60 23.78
CA LEU A 683 -34.60 9.08 24.45
C LEU A 683 -34.67 10.60 24.59
N LYS A 684 -33.62 11.33 24.16
CA LYS A 684 -33.53 12.81 24.23
C LYS A 684 -33.86 13.36 25.61
N GLN A 685 -33.43 12.66 26.66
CA GLN A 685 -33.75 13.02 28.03
C GLN A 685 -33.02 14.33 28.42
N GLY A 686 -33.77 15.30 28.95
CA GLY A 686 -33.23 16.58 29.42
C GLY A 686 -32.49 16.47 30.75
N LEU A 687 -31.90 17.58 31.19
CA LEU A 687 -31.14 17.68 32.44
C LEU A 687 -31.94 17.14 33.64
N TYR A 688 -31.26 16.40 34.52
CA TYR A 688 -31.83 15.93 35.78
C TYR A 688 -31.47 16.87 36.93
N ARG A 689 -32.46 17.19 37.76
CA ARG A 689 -32.30 17.85 39.06
C ARG A 689 -33.07 17.04 40.10
N HIS A 690 -32.42 16.69 41.20
CA HIS A 690 -33.04 15.85 42.22
C HIS A 690 -34.18 16.61 42.95
N PRO A 691 -35.33 15.98 43.19
CA PRO A 691 -36.44 16.59 43.94
C PRO A 691 -36.06 16.97 45.37
N TRP A 692 -36.62 18.06 45.88
CA TRP A 692 -36.32 18.55 47.24
C TRP A 692 -37.03 17.76 48.35
N ASP A 693 -38.16 17.13 48.05
CA ASP A 693 -38.91 16.28 48.98
C ASP A 693 -38.19 14.97 49.33
N ASP A 694 -37.24 14.54 48.50
CA ASP A 694 -36.34 13.41 48.75
C ASP A 694 -35.04 13.82 49.49
N ILE A 695 -34.90 15.10 49.87
CA ILE A 695 -33.73 15.63 50.58
C ILE A 695 -34.13 16.13 51.98
N SER A 696 -33.55 15.51 53.01
CA SER A 696 -33.66 16.01 54.39
C SER A 696 -32.65 17.13 54.64
N TYR A 697 -33.11 18.39 54.59
CA TYR A 697 -32.31 19.58 54.88
C TYR A 697 -32.19 19.81 56.40
N VAL A 698 -31.19 19.17 57.03
CA VAL A 698 -30.87 19.36 58.46
C VAL A 698 -29.82 20.46 58.61
N LEU A 699 -30.25 21.71 58.39
CA LEU A 699 -29.38 22.89 58.50
C LEU A 699 -29.17 23.25 59.98
N PRO A 700 -27.96 23.67 60.40
CA PRO A 700 -27.75 24.21 61.73
C PRO A 700 -28.59 25.49 61.92
N GLU A 701 -29.05 25.75 63.15
CA GLU A 701 -29.62 27.05 63.47
C GLU A 701 -28.58 28.15 63.24
N HIS A 702 -29.05 29.36 62.94
CA HIS A 702 -28.21 30.50 62.64
C HIS A 702 -27.14 30.63 63.73
N MET A 703 -25.86 30.48 63.38
CA MET A 703 -24.77 30.76 64.32
C MET A 703 -24.87 32.25 64.66
N SER A 704 -25.47 32.58 65.81
CA SER A 704 -25.40 33.92 66.39
C SER A 704 -23.93 34.19 66.68
N MET A 705 -23.36 35.23 66.06
CA MET A 705 -21.99 35.69 66.29
C MET A 705 -21.72 35.99 67.76
#